data_AF-A0A1Q8L215-F1
#
_entry.id   AF-A0A1Q8L215-F1
#
_cell.length_a   1.000
_cell.length_b   1.000
_cell.length_c   1.000
_cell.angle_alpha   90.00
_cell.angle_beta   90.00
_cell.angle_gamma   90.00
#
_symmetry.space_group_name_H-M   'P 1'
#
loop_
_entity.id
_entity.type
_entity.pdbx_description
1 polymer ?
#
loop_
_entity_poly.entity_id
_entity_poly.type
_entity_poly.pdbx_seq_one_letter_code
_entity_poly.pdbx_strand_id
1 'polypeptide(L)'
;MKRLLIAGVLSLVLLAGCGAAPTPTAAVATDTRSVTHAENDRVPEGARWTQHYFPTSDGVELHADVLLPEDLPPDAKVPLVLSAGTYFGHSGQLSVEGFAHTGPSARFDDLITEGRLLERGYGLVMVDLRGFGGSTGCTEAIGGKADQTDVRAALDWAAAQPFSTGSVGMYGKSMDGITALVGNNLDHPALKAVIAQEPIWDIQRNMRSGGVPRSTTVSVPSIYNQLATQPQMPDDDPRYLANAAWDSPAGPHPECTILNTASYMDPNPESETWRIRNLAEHAKGTDTPLFVTQGFLEWNTDAEGMQEFLANHQGPQRAWLGQWDHKRRGERTADGRLELGREGWFDEVFSFYDQYLKGVAPTTAYPNVLVEDSTGAWRAEKSWPRADRTGSVPLKGGSYTDDGATSSYVQRSEPGGPAHPAHQLPSGVTDHPGHRERHGPPARRRPRRQGRHDQPAGLPAPARRDDAGAAVDGLDAARRARPRRRDRDGAARRADDQRLAADGVEPAGHGAGRTAGPGARRPLPRHRATRDARALDGTLPAHPDVHPRGRRPDLPTSLRSLTVPRRHRFCWRHRPTRGAHPVTTTEPRLIPLEEFFSDPEFSGASLSPDGTRIAYLAPEGGRRNVWVRGIDEEHADAVCVTHDTRRGVGKYHWTDDPRWLLYEQDTDGNEDWHLYRVDLDAPDEPAVDLTPLPPGSRVVGVDPLEGVPGSILVLMNRRPLYFDYFRIDVASGETTLHLEQPGPGETVLLDPAGLPVFASRLVDGEWQFFAIDPDGRQRPIHTADGAEHPVGVLPQHVTPDGRGLLLGSYGDGDDLQLIRLDHATGERTVVAAVAGHDLDTLGALDPRLPPILFTRRGSGEVLAARFVGDRGHIEVLDPEFAPVYAQLATLSDGVLGTLSSDEAGRRWIATFLHDREPAVTWLYDHETGESRELFRPYPHLDAADLAPMRAVHFPARDGLPLHGFLSLPVGRRPEALPLVVLVHGGPWAHDTWGYDAQAQFLANRGYAVLHVEFRGSTGYGRRHLTAAIGELARAMHTDLIDAADWAVAEGIADPERIGIYGGSYGGYSALVAVTVTPDYFAASVDYVGISDLVEFLRSVPEFARFGLVNNWYRYGGDPDDPEQHADLLARSPITMVDRIRTPLLVAQGANDARVKQSESDNIVASLRERGVPVEYLLAEDEGHGFENPENQLRLYRAIERHFAEHLGEPDA
;
A
#
# COMPACT_ATOMS: atom_id res chain seq x y z
N MET A 1 -46.24 33.85 11.76
CA MET A 1 -46.94 35.06 11.25
C MET A 1 -45.99 36.27 11.36
N LYS A 2 -45.97 37.14 10.34
CA LYS A 2 -45.48 38.54 10.30
C LYS A 2 -44.61 39.13 11.46
N ARG A 3 -43.44 39.68 11.08
CA ARG A 3 -42.80 40.95 11.56
C ARG A 3 -42.08 40.92 12.94
N LEU A 4 -41.03 41.73 13.25
CA LEU A 4 -40.30 42.81 12.53
C LEU A 4 -38.90 43.11 13.15
N LEU A 5 -37.91 43.57 12.35
CA LEU A 5 -36.76 44.50 12.64
C LEU A 5 -35.83 44.24 13.86
N ILE A 6 -34.52 44.59 13.84
CA ILE A 6 -33.88 45.91 13.66
C ILE A 6 -32.55 45.79 12.87
N ALA A 7 -32.04 46.92 12.32
CA ALA A 7 -30.76 47.02 11.60
C ALA A 7 -29.91 48.22 12.05
N GLY A 8 -28.62 48.24 11.69
CA GLY A 8 -27.64 49.31 11.97
C GLY A 8 -26.23 48.92 11.49
N VAL A 9 -25.91 48.99 10.19
CA VAL A 9 -25.47 50.18 9.41
C VAL A 9 -23.99 50.54 9.65
N LEU A 10 -23.20 50.43 8.58
CA LEU A 10 -21.77 50.77 8.49
C LEU A 10 -21.50 52.27 8.67
N SER A 11 -20.25 52.61 8.98
CA SER A 11 -19.68 53.94 8.69
C SER A 11 -18.17 53.83 8.39
N LEU A 12 -17.72 54.63 7.43
CA LEU A 12 -16.35 54.61 6.88
C LEU A 12 -15.31 55.10 7.90
N VAL A 13 -14.10 54.53 7.80
CA VAL A 13 -12.85 55.25 7.99
C VAL A 13 -11.99 55.01 6.75
N LEU A 14 -11.41 56.07 6.18
CA LEU A 14 -10.50 55.95 5.04
C LEU A 14 -9.10 55.53 5.51
N LEU A 15 -8.50 54.56 4.82
CA LEU A 15 -7.06 54.46 4.66
C LEU A 15 -6.74 54.62 3.18
N ALA A 16 -6.04 55.70 2.84
CA ALA A 16 -5.78 56.08 1.46
C ALA A 16 -4.41 55.58 0.99
N GLY A 17 -4.42 54.73 -0.03
CA GLY A 17 -3.40 54.69 -1.08
C GLY A 17 -1.92 54.62 -0.68
N CYS A 18 -1.46 53.41 -0.35
CA CYS A 18 -0.28 52.89 -1.03
C CYS A 18 -0.77 51.85 -2.04
N GLY A 19 -0.97 52.27 -3.29
CA GLY A 19 -1.34 51.35 -4.35
C GLY A 19 -0.17 50.44 -4.67
N ALA A 20 -0.31 49.14 -4.40
CA ALA A 20 0.24 48.17 -5.33
C ALA A 20 -0.33 48.53 -6.70
N ALA A 21 0.53 48.62 -7.73
CA ALA A 21 0.00 48.59 -9.09
C ALA A 21 -0.76 47.27 -9.24
N PRO A 22 -1.97 47.25 -9.84
CA PRO A 22 -2.58 45.99 -10.19
C PRO A 22 -1.59 45.25 -11.09
N THR A 23 -1.17 44.04 -10.67
CA THR A 23 -0.52 43.10 -11.58
C THR A 23 -1.41 43.04 -12.81
N PRO A 24 -0.89 43.27 -14.03
CA PRO A 24 -1.74 43.31 -15.21
C PRO A 24 -2.43 41.97 -15.34
N THR A 25 -3.76 41.96 -15.18
CA THR A 25 -4.56 40.76 -15.41
C THR A 25 -4.26 40.28 -16.82
N ALA A 26 -3.88 39.01 -16.96
CA ALA A 26 -3.56 38.44 -18.26
C ALA A 26 -4.75 38.62 -19.22
N ALA A 27 -4.48 38.76 -20.51
CA ALA A 27 -5.55 38.89 -21.46
C ALA A 27 -6.28 37.55 -21.63
N VAL A 28 -7.60 37.55 -21.43
CA VAL A 28 -8.46 36.41 -21.81
C VAL A 28 -8.95 36.63 -23.24
N ALA A 29 -8.96 35.55 -24.03
CA ALA A 29 -9.36 35.58 -25.43
C ALA A 29 -10.88 35.47 -25.62
N THR A 30 -11.35 35.84 -26.81
CA THR A 30 -12.78 35.71 -27.19
C THR A 30 -12.91 35.18 -28.62
N ASP A 31 -14.15 34.99 -29.06
CA ASP A 31 -14.53 34.65 -30.44
C ASP A 31 -14.02 35.64 -31.51
N THR A 32 -13.67 36.85 -31.07
CA THR A 32 -13.37 38.03 -31.90
C THR A 32 -12.06 38.73 -31.53
N ARG A 33 -11.43 38.37 -30.40
CA ARG A 33 -10.10 38.83 -29.99
C ARG A 33 -9.20 37.63 -29.71
N SER A 34 -8.12 37.51 -30.49
CA SER A 34 -7.01 36.62 -30.15
C SER A 34 -6.10 37.20 -29.08
N VAL A 35 -5.47 36.31 -28.31
CA VAL A 35 -4.44 36.61 -27.31
C VAL A 35 -3.14 35.89 -27.66
N THR A 36 -2.00 36.52 -27.41
CA THR A 36 -0.64 36.00 -27.65
C THR A 36 0.09 35.66 -26.34
N HIS A 37 1.17 34.87 -26.40
CA HIS A 37 2.02 34.58 -25.23
C HIS A 37 2.50 35.85 -24.49
N ALA A 38 2.76 36.94 -25.23
CA ALA A 38 3.17 38.23 -24.68
C ALA A 38 2.06 38.99 -23.93
N GLU A 39 0.79 38.55 -24.04
CA GLU A 39 -0.37 39.09 -23.31
C GLU A 39 -0.89 38.15 -22.21
N ASN A 40 -0.53 36.86 -22.26
CA ASN A 40 -0.96 35.79 -21.37
C ASN A 40 0.03 34.61 -21.48
N ASP A 41 0.78 34.29 -20.41
CA ASP A 41 1.86 33.30 -20.47
C ASP A 41 1.39 31.84 -20.59
N ARG A 42 0.11 31.56 -20.34
CA ARG A 42 -0.54 30.27 -20.58
C ARG A 42 -0.75 29.96 -22.06
N VAL A 43 -0.69 30.95 -22.95
CA VAL A 43 -0.72 30.74 -24.40
C VAL A 43 0.68 30.31 -24.88
N PRO A 44 0.87 29.18 -25.57
CA PRO A 44 2.21 28.72 -25.98
C PRO A 44 2.97 29.72 -26.86
N GLU A 45 4.32 29.71 -26.80
CA GLU A 45 5.16 30.58 -27.63
C GLU A 45 4.88 30.38 -29.14
N GLY A 46 4.76 31.48 -29.88
CA GLY A 46 4.42 31.45 -31.32
C GLY A 46 2.97 31.05 -31.62
N ALA A 47 2.10 30.92 -30.60
CA ALA A 47 0.67 30.72 -30.76
C ALA A 47 -0.11 32.02 -30.55
N ARG A 48 -1.29 32.08 -31.20
CA ARG A 48 -2.39 32.96 -30.81
C ARG A 48 -3.63 32.14 -30.49
N TRP A 49 -4.25 32.45 -29.36
CA TRP A 49 -5.39 31.76 -28.78
C TRP A 49 -6.70 32.52 -29.00
N THR A 50 -7.79 31.81 -29.29
CA THR A 50 -9.18 32.31 -29.28
C THR A 50 -10.13 31.26 -28.72
N GLN A 51 -11.04 31.66 -27.82
CA GLN A 51 -12.17 30.84 -27.37
C GLN A 51 -13.35 30.94 -28.35
N HIS A 52 -14.06 29.84 -28.60
CA HIS A 52 -15.23 29.79 -29.47
C HIS A 52 -16.37 29.00 -28.83
N TYR A 53 -17.59 29.28 -29.26
CA TYR A 53 -18.81 28.63 -28.76
C TYR A 53 -19.74 28.29 -29.93
N PHE A 54 -20.22 27.05 -30.01
CA PHE A 54 -21.08 26.62 -31.11
C PHE A 54 -22.14 25.58 -30.67
N PRO A 55 -23.32 25.58 -31.32
CA PRO A 55 -24.40 24.66 -30.97
C PRO A 55 -24.26 23.29 -31.62
N THR A 56 -24.68 22.26 -30.89
CA THR A 56 -24.94 20.90 -31.39
C THR A 56 -26.30 20.82 -32.09
N SER A 57 -26.60 19.70 -32.75
CA SER A 57 -27.93 19.48 -33.36
C SER A 57 -29.07 19.25 -32.37
N ASP A 58 -28.76 18.91 -31.12
CA ASP A 58 -29.73 18.75 -30.02
C ASP A 58 -29.84 19.98 -29.10
N GLY A 59 -29.05 21.04 -29.36
CA GLY A 59 -29.20 22.35 -28.72
C GLY A 59 -28.31 22.58 -27.49
N VAL A 60 -27.32 21.71 -27.25
CA VAL A 60 -26.21 21.99 -26.34
C VAL A 60 -25.29 23.02 -26.99
N GLU A 61 -24.75 23.95 -26.21
CA GLU A 61 -23.64 24.81 -26.62
C GLU A 61 -22.31 24.22 -26.10
N LEU A 62 -21.37 24.01 -27.02
CA LEU A 62 -20.01 23.54 -26.75
C LEU A 62 -19.00 24.69 -26.81
N HIS A 63 -17.97 24.63 -25.95
CA HIS A 63 -16.81 25.51 -25.95
C HIS A 63 -15.62 24.89 -26.72
N ALA A 64 -14.80 25.73 -27.34
CA ALA A 64 -13.55 25.32 -27.96
C ALA A 64 -12.44 26.36 -27.87
N ASP A 65 -11.29 25.93 -27.36
CA ASP A 65 -10.00 26.59 -27.53
C ASP A 65 -9.49 26.38 -28.96
N VAL A 66 -9.00 27.45 -29.58
CA VAL A 66 -8.29 27.38 -30.86
C VAL A 66 -6.93 28.03 -30.73
N LEU A 67 -5.88 27.28 -31.06
CA LEU A 67 -4.51 27.75 -31.21
C LEU A 67 -4.12 27.77 -32.69
N LEU A 68 -3.76 28.96 -33.19
CA LEU A 68 -3.20 29.17 -34.53
C LEU A 68 -1.77 29.70 -34.42
N PRO A 69 -0.90 29.51 -35.43
CA PRO A 69 0.39 30.18 -35.46
C PRO A 69 0.21 31.70 -35.41
N GLU A 70 0.97 32.38 -34.56
CA GLU A 70 0.84 33.82 -34.28
C GLU A 70 0.93 34.66 -35.57
N ASP A 71 1.95 34.39 -36.39
CA ASP A 71 2.22 35.03 -37.69
C ASP A 71 1.25 34.59 -38.84
N LEU A 72 0.27 33.71 -38.61
CA LEU A 72 -0.60 33.19 -39.67
C LEU A 72 -1.38 34.34 -40.37
N PRO A 73 -1.17 34.61 -41.68
CA PRO A 73 -1.81 35.74 -42.35
C PRO A 73 -3.35 35.65 -42.34
N PRO A 74 -4.09 36.78 -42.34
CA PRO A 74 -5.55 36.78 -42.17
C PRO A 74 -6.34 35.94 -43.20
N ASP A 75 -5.87 35.87 -44.44
CA ASP A 75 -6.48 35.07 -45.52
C ASP A 75 -5.88 33.65 -45.65
N ALA A 76 -4.92 33.28 -44.81
CA ALA A 76 -4.26 31.98 -44.87
C ALA A 76 -5.09 30.88 -44.20
N LYS A 77 -4.99 29.66 -44.75
CA LYS A 77 -5.72 28.48 -44.28
C LYS A 77 -4.75 27.37 -43.89
N VAL A 78 -5.01 26.75 -42.74
CA VAL A 78 -4.26 25.58 -42.23
C VAL A 78 -5.16 24.34 -42.16
N PRO A 79 -4.61 23.12 -42.31
CA PRO A 79 -5.25 21.93 -41.75
C PRO A 79 -5.35 22.04 -40.23
N LEU A 80 -6.43 21.51 -39.67
CA LEU A 80 -6.65 21.52 -38.22
C LEU A 80 -6.45 20.13 -37.63
N VAL A 81 -5.76 20.08 -36.49
CA VAL A 81 -5.83 18.96 -35.56
C VAL A 81 -6.94 19.30 -34.56
N LEU A 82 -7.88 18.38 -34.37
CA LEU A 82 -8.99 18.48 -33.44
C LEU A 82 -8.79 17.47 -32.30
N SER A 83 -9.01 17.91 -31.08
CA SER A 83 -9.30 17.02 -29.95
C SER A 83 -10.60 17.45 -29.30
N ALA A 84 -11.41 16.50 -28.86
CA ALA A 84 -12.68 16.74 -28.19
C ALA A 84 -12.77 15.77 -27.02
N GLY A 85 -13.12 16.23 -25.83
CA GLY A 85 -12.97 15.42 -24.62
C GLY A 85 -13.36 16.15 -23.34
N THR A 86 -12.92 15.58 -22.22
CA THR A 86 -13.40 15.89 -20.85
C THR A 86 -12.33 16.56 -20.00
N TYR A 87 -11.28 17.09 -20.63
CA TYR A 87 -10.01 17.44 -19.98
C TYR A 87 -9.44 18.79 -20.47
N PHE A 88 -10.26 19.66 -21.06
CA PHE A 88 -9.84 20.94 -21.65
C PHE A 88 -10.21 22.17 -20.83
N GLY A 89 -10.78 21.98 -19.62
CA GLY A 89 -11.10 23.08 -18.72
C GLY A 89 -9.86 23.92 -18.35
N HIS A 90 -10.02 25.24 -18.31
CA HIS A 90 -8.91 26.18 -18.10
C HIS A 90 -8.21 26.04 -16.74
N SER A 91 -8.86 25.42 -15.74
CA SER A 91 -8.31 25.17 -14.41
C SER A 91 -7.48 23.88 -14.29
N GLY A 92 -7.56 22.94 -15.24
CA GLY A 92 -6.74 21.71 -15.28
C GLY A 92 -7.41 20.51 -15.98
N GLN A 93 -6.69 19.40 -16.10
CA GLN A 93 -7.13 18.20 -16.85
C GLN A 93 -7.81 17.14 -15.98
N LEU A 94 -7.19 16.79 -14.84
CA LEU A 94 -7.66 15.73 -13.93
C LEU A 94 -7.93 16.25 -12.52
N SER A 95 -7.29 17.35 -12.16
CA SER A 95 -7.44 18.12 -10.92
C SER A 95 -7.23 19.61 -11.26
N VAL A 96 -7.45 20.50 -10.30
CA VAL A 96 -7.06 21.91 -10.47
C VAL A 96 -5.52 22.00 -10.49
N GLU A 97 -4.96 22.47 -11.59
CA GLU A 97 -3.51 22.52 -11.87
C GLU A 97 -2.83 23.81 -11.36
N GLY A 98 -3.55 24.61 -10.55
CA GLY A 98 -2.97 25.71 -9.74
C GLY A 98 -2.54 26.96 -10.52
N PHE A 99 -3.03 27.15 -11.74
CA PHE A 99 -2.66 28.28 -12.60
C PHE A 99 -2.96 29.66 -11.99
N ALA A 100 -2.17 30.66 -12.37
CA ALA A 100 -2.27 32.02 -11.82
C ALA A 100 -3.36 32.89 -12.49
N HIS A 101 -3.82 32.49 -13.68
CA HIS A 101 -4.83 33.19 -14.50
C HIS A 101 -5.36 32.24 -15.58
N THR A 102 -6.50 32.61 -16.18
CA THR A 102 -7.17 31.85 -17.23
C THR A 102 -6.34 31.76 -18.50
N GLY A 103 -6.32 30.59 -19.14
CA GLY A 103 -5.64 30.35 -20.41
C GLY A 103 -6.00 28.98 -20.99
N PRO A 104 -5.55 28.67 -22.21
CA PRO A 104 -5.93 27.43 -22.89
C PRO A 104 -5.45 26.18 -22.16
N SER A 105 -6.10 25.05 -22.39
CA SER A 105 -5.69 23.77 -21.81
C SER A 105 -4.24 23.39 -22.17
N ALA A 106 -3.44 23.03 -21.16
CA ALA A 106 -2.06 22.54 -21.34
C ALA A 106 -1.99 21.08 -21.87
N ARG A 107 -3.15 20.46 -22.15
CA ARG A 107 -3.27 19.01 -22.33
C ARG A 107 -2.36 18.42 -23.42
N PHE A 108 -2.05 19.18 -24.47
CA PHE A 108 -1.20 18.72 -25.57
C PHE A 108 0.01 19.63 -25.84
N ASP A 109 0.55 20.22 -24.77
CA ASP A 109 1.80 21.00 -24.85
C ASP A 109 2.96 20.16 -25.41
N ASP A 110 2.96 18.83 -25.25
CA ASP A 110 3.91 17.91 -25.88
C ASP A 110 3.80 17.92 -27.43
N LEU A 111 2.58 17.83 -27.96
CA LEU A 111 2.32 17.90 -29.40
C LEU A 111 2.60 19.30 -29.97
N ILE A 112 2.32 20.35 -29.19
CA ILE A 112 2.55 21.75 -29.57
C ILE A 112 4.05 22.05 -29.61
N THR A 113 4.80 21.69 -28.55
CA THR A 113 6.20 22.08 -28.34
C THR A 113 7.21 21.06 -28.88
N GLU A 114 7.29 19.83 -28.35
CA GLU A 114 8.18 18.77 -28.90
C GLU A 114 7.74 18.38 -30.33
N GLY A 115 6.43 18.28 -30.54
CA GLY A 115 5.86 17.99 -31.86
C GLY A 115 6.00 19.15 -32.85
N ARG A 116 6.08 20.40 -32.38
CA ARG A 116 6.18 21.63 -33.19
C ARG A 116 4.99 21.80 -34.14
N LEU A 117 3.78 21.50 -33.68
CA LEU A 117 2.53 21.51 -34.45
C LEU A 117 2.33 22.81 -35.25
N LEU A 118 2.55 23.96 -34.60
CA LEU A 118 2.32 25.29 -35.18
C LEU A 118 3.40 25.65 -36.22
N GLU A 119 4.69 25.36 -35.96
CA GLU A 119 5.77 25.51 -36.96
C GLU A 119 5.50 24.67 -38.22
N ARG A 120 4.92 23.49 -38.05
CA ARG A 120 4.56 22.57 -39.14
C ARG A 120 3.29 23.02 -39.88
N GLY A 121 2.72 24.18 -39.58
CA GLY A 121 1.62 24.80 -40.32
C GLY A 121 0.27 24.11 -40.10
N TYR A 122 0.03 23.63 -38.89
CA TYR A 122 -1.30 23.20 -38.42
C TYR A 122 -1.88 24.25 -37.46
N GLY A 123 -3.20 24.22 -37.27
CA GLY A 123 -3.85 24.76 -36.08
C GLY A 123 -4.31 23.62 -35.16
N LEU A 124 -4.42 23.89 -33.86
CA LEU A 124 -5.02 22.97 -32.89
C LEU A 124 -6.38 23.52 -32.46
N VAL A 125 -7.38 22.65 -32.35
CA VAL A 125 -8.69 22.91 -31.76
C VAL A 125 -8.89 21.91 -30.63
N MET A 126 -9.22 22.40 -29.43
CA MET A 126 -9.53 21.59 -28.25
C MET A 126 -10.96 21.91 -27.83
N VAL A 127 -11.82 20.90 -27.73
CA VAL A 127 -13.27 21.07 -27.51
C VAL A 127 -13.68 20.38 -26.22
N ASP A 128 -14.28 21.13 -25.31
CA ASP A 128 -14.97 20.58 -24.16
C ASP A 128 -16.25 19.85 -24.62
N LEU A 129 -16.40 18.56 -24.29
CA LEU A 129 -17.68 17.86 -24.45
C LEU A 129 -18.76 18.44 -23.54
N ARG A 130 -20.04 18.10 -23.79
CA ARG A 130 -21.16 18.52 -22.95
C ARG A 130 -20.94 18.17 -21.46
N GLY A 131 -21.23 19.12 -20.57
CA GLY A 131 -21.02 18.97 -19.13
C GLY A 131 -19.56 19.00 -18.67
N PHE A 132 -18.65 19.61 -19.44
CA PHE A 132 -17.26 19.85 -19.03
C PHE A 132 -16.82 21.26 -19.44
N GLY A 133 -15.88 21.85 -18.69
CA GLY A 133 -15.25 23.14 -19.03
C GLY A 133 -16.26 24.23 -19.41
N GLY A 134 -16.10 24.83 -20.59
CA GLY A 134 -16.98 25.90 -21.08
C GLY A 134 -18.29 25.43 -21.74
N SER A 135 -18.59 24.13 -21.70
CA SER A 135 -19.72 23.51 -22.39
C SER A 135 -20.93 23.30 -21.48
N THR A 136 -22.12 23.41 -22.07
CA THR A 136 -23.41 23.18 -21.38
C THR A 136 -23.86 21.72 -21.49
N GLY A 137 -25.02 21.39 -20.91
CA GLY A 137 -25.62 20.06 -20.98
C GLY A 137 -25.13 19.12 -19.86
N CYS A 138 -25.80 17.98 -19.71
CA CYS A 138 -25.31 16.92 -18.82
C CYS A 138 -24.28 16.06 -19.54
N THR A 139 -23.20 15.68 -18.85
CA THR A 139 -22.37 14.54 -19.25
C THR A 139 -23.19 13.24 -19.26
N GLU A 140 -22.92 12.38 -20.24
CA GLU A 140 -23.60 11.09 -20.46
C GLU A 140 -22.57 9.93 -20.55
N ALA A 141 -23.08 8.72 -20.78
CA ALA A 141 -22.30 7.52 -21.08
C ALA A 141 -21.27 7.70 -22.22
N ILE A 142 -19.98 7.58 -21.88
CA ILE A 142 -18.82 7.68 -22.79
C ILE A 142 -18.98 6.85 -24.07
N GLY A 143 -18.65 7.43 -25.22
CA GLY A 143 -18.82 6.86 -26.55
C GLY A 143 -20.28 6.81 -27.02
N GLY A 144 -21.20 7.35 -26.21
CA GLY A 144 -22.63 7.33 -26.44
C GLY A 144 -23.12 8.31 -27.50
N LYS A 145 -24.44 8.49 -27.54
CA LYS A 145 -25.12 9.33 -28.54
C LYS A 145 -24.82 10.83 -28.35
N ALA A 146 -24.58 11.26 -27.11
CA ALA A 146 -24.05 12.56 -26.76
C ALA A 146 -22.73 12.84 -27.49
N ASP A 147 -21.67 12.10 -27.17
CA ASP A 147 -20.32 12.22 -27.77
C ASP A 147 -20.37 12.15 -29.30
N GLN A 148 -21.19 11.24 -29.86
CA GLN A 148 -21.38 11.11 -31.31
C GLN A 148 -22.02 12.35 -31.96
N THR A 149 -22.81 13.11 -31.20
CA THR A 149 -23.41 14.38 -31.64
C THR A 149 -22.41 15.52 -31.50
N ASP A 150 -21.65 15.55 -30.39
CA ASP A 150 -20.69 16.59 -30.06
C ASP A 150 -19.46 16.55 -30.97
N VAL A 151 -18.88 15.36 -31.18
CA VAL A 151 -17.75 15.14 -32.11
C VAL A 151 -18.15 15.49 -33.54
N ARG A 152 -19.39 15.21 -33.96
CA ARG A 152 -19.90 15.63 -35.27
C ARG A 152 -20.00 17.15 -35.37
N ALA A 153 -20.58 17.82 -34.37
CA ALA A 153 -20.68 19.27 -34.33
C ALA A 153 -19.30 19.94 -34.35
N ALA A 154 -18.34 19.42 -33.60
CA ALA A 154 -16.95 19.88 -33.59
C ALA A 154 -16.26 19.72 -34.95
N LEU A 155 -16.44 18.58 -35.63
CA LEU A 155 -15.89 18.32 -36.95
C LEU A 155 -16.51 19.22 -38.04
N ASP A 156 -17.83 19.41 -38.04
CA ASP A 156 -18.52 20.34 -38.95
C ASP A 156 -18.07 21.80 -38.69
N TRP A 157 -18.02 22.21 -37.42
CA TRP A 157 -17.60 23.56 -37.02
C TRP A 157 -16.15 23.85 -37.41
N ALA A 158 -15.21 22.96 -37.08
CA ALA A 158 -13.78 23.13 -37.39
C ALA A 158 -13.52 23.11 -38.91
N ALA A 159 -14.27 22.32 -39.68
CA ALA A 159 -14.17 22.31 -41.12
C ALA A 159 -14.68 23.61 -41.78
N ALA A 160 -15.68 24.25 -41.18
CA ALA A 160 -16.31 25.47 -41.70
C ALA A 160 -15.50 26.76 -41.45
N GLN A 161 -14.50 26.75 -40.55
CA GLN A 161 -13.81 27.97 -40.13
C GLN A 161 -13.06 28.69 -41.26
N PRO A 162 -13.00 30.05 -41.25
CA PRO A 162 -12.33 30.81 -42.31
C PRO A 162 -10.83 30.50 -42.42
N PHE A 163 -10.17 30.20 -41.30
CA PHE A 163 -8.76 29.77 -41.24
C PHE A 163 -8.57 28.25 -41.51
N SER A 164 -9.63 27.48 -41.69
CA SER A 164 -9.55 26.04 -41.96
C SER A 164 -9.39 25.74 -43.46
N THR A 165 -8.60 24.73 -43.81
CA THR A 165 -8.59 24.14 -45.17
C THR A 165 -9.82 23.27 -45.44
N GLY A 166 -10.67 22.99 -44.44
CA GLY A 166 -11.73 21.99 -44.52
C GLY A 166 -11.24 20.54 -44.40
N SER A 167 -9.95 20.34 -44.16
CA SER A 167 -9.35 19.05 -43.81
C SER A 167 -8.98 19.04 -42.34
N VAL A 168 -9.63 18.16 -41.58
CA VAL A 168 -9.45 18.00 -40.13
C VAL A 168 -8.87 16.62 -39.85
N GLY A 169 -7.91 16.53 -38.94
CA GLY A 169 -7.47 15.27 -38.33
C GLY A 169 -7.82 15.28 -36.85
N MET A 170 -8.07 14.12 -36.24
CA MET A 170 -8.24 14.03 -34.79
C MET A 170 -6.99 13.48 -34.10
N TYR A 171 -6.71 13.97 -32.89
CA TYR A 171 -5.65 13.52 -31.98
C TYR A 171 -6.23 13.33 -30.58
N GLY A 172 -5.76 12.31 -29.85
CA GLY A 172 -6.15 12.14 -28.45
C GLY A 172 -5.43 11.04 -27.69
N LYS A 173 -5.61 11.04 -26.36
CA LYS A 173 -5.23 9.94 -25.46
C LYS A 173 -6.36 9.66 -24.47
N SER A 174 -6.57 8.40 -24.08
CA SER A 174 -7.66 8.02 -23.16
C SER A 174 -9.01 8.48 -23.73
N MET A 175 -9.82 9.27 -23.01
CA MET A 175 -11.08 9.84 -23.50
C MET A 175 -10.98 10.50 -24.88
N ASP A 176 -10.01 11.38 -25.13
CA ASP A 176 -9.92 12.03 -26.45
C ASP A 176 -9.46 11.05 -27.55
N GLY A 177 -8.88 9.90 -27.16
CA GLY A 177 -8.69 8.77 -28.05
C GLY A 177 -10.03 8.09 -28.40
N ILE A 178 -10.91 7.88 -27.40
CA ILE A 178 -12.26 7.32 -27.59
C ILE A 178 -13.09 8.21 -28.51
N THR A 179 -13.08 9.53 -28.32
CA THR A 179 -13.79 10.48 -29.20
C THR A 179 -13.19 10.53 -30.60
N ALA A 180 -11.88 10.30 -30.75
CA ALA A 180 -11.25 10.15 -32.06
C ALA A 180 -11.65 8.84 -32.78
N LEU A 181 -11.87 7.74 -32.04
CA LEU A 181 -12.51 6.52 -32.57
C LEU A 181 -13.99 6.74 -32.93
N VAL A 182 -14.73 7.50 -32.12
CA VAL A 182 -16.08 7.98 -32.48
C VAL A 182 -16.03 8.78 -33.78
N GLY A 183 -15.05 9.68 -33.94
CA GLY A 183 -14.80 10.44 -35.18
C GLY A 183 -14.62 9.54 -36.41
N ASN A 184 -13.80 8.49 -36.30
CA ASN A 184 -13.66 7.47 -37.35
C ASN A 184 -15.02 6.81 -37.69
N ASN A 185 -15.79 6.44 -36.67
CA ASN A 185 -17.06 5.72 -36.83
C ASN A 185 -18.22 6.61 -37.34
N LEU A 186 -18.08 7.93 -37.25
CA LEU A 186 -19.04 8.91 -37.79
C LEU A 186 -18.93 9.11 -39.32
N ASP A 187 -17.92 8.51 -39.97
CA ASP A 187 -17.60 8.61 -41.40
C ASP A 187 -17.64 10.07 -41.92
N HIS A 188 -16.91 10.96 -41.25
CA HIS A 188 -17.10 12.39 -41.46
C HIS A 188 -16.34 12.91 -42.70
N PRO A 189 -17.01 13.55 -43.68
CA PRO A 189 -16.35 13.96 -44.92
C PRO A 189 -15.27 15.04 -44.76
N ALA A 190 -15.20 15.71 -43.61
CA ALA A 190 -14.09 16.64 -43.28
C ALA A 190 -12.91 15.95 -42.56
N LEU A 191 -13.13 14.81 -41.91
CA LEU A 191 -12.09 14.03 -41.23
C LEU A 191 -11.21 13.33 -42.28
N LYS A 192 -9.89 13.35 -42.07
CA LYS A 192 -8.90 12.76 -43.01
C LYS A 192 -7.86 11.87 -42.34
N ALA A 193 -7.73 11.95 -41.02
CA ALA A 193 -6.77 11.18 -40.24
C ALA A 193 -7.24 11.12 -38.78
N VAL A 194 -7.07 9.98 -38.12
CA VAL A 194 -7.34 9.78 -36.70
C VAL A 194 -6.07 9.25 -36.04
N ILE A 195 -5.68 9.88 -34.93
CA ILE A 195 -4.61 9.39 -34.06
C ILE A 195 -5.18 9.19 -32.65
N ALA A 196 -5.23 7.95 -32.18
CA ALA A 196 -5.84 7.58 -30.90
C ALA A 196 -4.87 6.75 -30.05
N GLN A 197 -4.50 7.27 -28.87
CA GLN A 197 -3.54 6.65 -27.96
C GLN A 197 -4.28 6.07 -26.74
N GLU A 198 -4.17 4.76 -26.53
CA GLU A 198 -4.88 4.00 -25.48
C GLU A 198 -6.35 4.44 -25.30
N PRO A 199 -7.20 4.25 -26.32
CA PRO A 199 -8.64 4.44 -26.21
C PRO A 199 -9.33 3.16 -25.69
N ILE A 200 -10.51 3.29 -25.08
CA ILE A 200 -11.41 2.15 -24.88
C ILE A 200 -12.07 1.78 -26.21
N TRP A 201 -11.97 0.51 -26.60
CA TRP A 201 -12.45 -0.01 -27.88
C TRP A 201 -13.90 -0.53 -27.84
N ASP A 202 -14.31 -1.07 -26.70
CA ASP A 202 -15.69 -1.50 -26.42
C ASP A 202 -15.99 -1.15 -24.95
N ILE A 203 -16.76 -0.07 -24.75
CA ILE A 203 -17.07 0.43 -23.41
C ILE A 203 -17.91 -0.60 -22.64
N GLN A 204 -18.66 -1.50 -23.30
CA GLN A 204 -19.41 -2.55 -22.60
C GLN A 204 -18.48 -3.55 -21.91
N ARG A 205 -17.39 -3.98 -22.56
CA ARG A 205 -16.40 -4.92 -21.98
C ARG A 205 -15.56 -4.25 -20.90
N ASN A 206 -15.15 -3.00 -21.12
CA ASN A 206 -14.39 -2.23 -20.13
C ASN A 206 -15.16 -2.02 -18.82
N MET A 207 -16.48 -1.84 -18.88
CA MET A 207 -17.35 -1.74 -17.70
C MET A 207 -17.75 -3.11 -17.11
N ARG A 208 -17.80 -4.18 -17.92
CA ARG A 208 -18.42 -5.46 -17.54
C ARG A 208 -17.71 -6.70 -18.08
N SER A 209 -17.32 -7.61 -17.18
CA SER A 209 -16.82 -8.93 -17.55
C SER A 209 -17.99 -9.90 -17.79
N GLY A 210 -18.30 -10.22 -19.05
CA GLY A 210 -19.41 -11.13 -19.39
C GLY A 210 -20.81 -10.66 -18.95
N GLY A 211 -20.97 -9.38 -18.59
CA GLY A 211 -22.18 -8.80 -18.00
C GLY A 211 -22.06 -8.46 -16.50
N VAL A 212 -21.16 -9.14 -15.77
CA VAL A 212 -20.82 -8.85 -14.38
C VAL A 212 -20.15 -7.47 -14.28
N PRO A 213 -20.59 -6.54 -13.40
CA PRO A 213 -19.94 -5.24 -13.24
C PRO A 213 -18.47 -5.38 -12.83
N ARG A 214 -17.57 -4.70 -13.54
CA ARG A 214 -16.23 -4.36 -13.01
C ARG A 214 -16.35 -3.08 -12.16
N SER A 215 -15.36 -2.80 -11.31
CA SER A 215 -15.31 -1.57 -10.48
C SER A 215 -15.44 -0.28 -11.30
N THR A 216 -14.98 -0.31 -12.56
CA THR A 216 -15.14 0.75 -13.57
C THR A 216 -16.61 1.18 -13.77
N THR A 217 -17.59 0.29 -13.57
CA THR A 217 -19.03 0.65 -13.59
C THR A 217 -19.38 1.75 -12.56
N VAL A 218 -18.58 1.90 -11.50
CA VAL A 218 -18.75 2.93 -10.45
C VAL A 218 -17.65 3.99 -10.51
N SER A 219 -16.37 3.60 -10.59
CA SER A 219 -15.27 4.57 -10.52
C SER A 219 -15.24 5.53 -11.72
N VAL A 220 -15.59 5.06 -12.92
CA VAL A 220 -15.62 5.88 -14.14
C VAL A 220 -16.63 7.03 -14.01
N PRO A 221 -17.94 6.81 -13.81
CA PRO A 221 -18.88 7.92 -13.62
C PRO A 221 -18.52 8.81 -12.42
N SER A 222 -17.98 8.26 -11.33
CA SER A 222 -17.50 9.06 -10.20
C SER A 222 -16.39 10.04 -10.60
N ILE A 223 -15.40 9.60 -11.38
CA ILE A 223 -14.32 10.46 -11.89
C ILE A 223 -14.91 11.54 -12.81
N TYR A 224 -15.71 11.18 -13.81
CA TYR A 224 -16.25 12.18 -14.75
C TYR A 224 -17.21 13.18 -14.10
N ASN A 225 -17.94 12.79 -13.04
CA ASN A 225 -18.71 13.73 -12.21
C ASN A 225 -17.80 14.70 -11.44
N GLN A 226 -16.64 14.26 -10.95
CA GLN A 226 -15.66 15.15 -10.31
C GLN A 226 -15.04 16.12 -11.32
N LEU A 227 -14.70 15.66 -12.53
CA LEU A 227 -14.17 16.51 -13.61
C LEU A 227 -15.18 17.57 -14.06
N ALA A 228 -16.44 17.18 -14.30
CA ALA A 228 -17.52 18.09 -14.66
C ALA A 228 -17.72 19.21 -13.61
N THR A 229 -17.68 18.84 -12.33
CA THR A 229 -17.93 19.77 -11.21
C THR A 229 -16.68 20.50 -10.68
N GLN A 230 -15.56 20.48 -11.41
CA GLN A 230 -14.35 21.19 -11.01
C GLN A 230 -14.55 22.71 -10.88
N PRO A 231 -13.89 23.37 -9.89
CA PRO A 231 -13.83 24.83 -9.85
C PRO A 231 -13.17 25.39 -11.11
N GLN A 232 -13.81 26.39 -11.71
CA GLN A 232 -13.28 27.14 -12.85
C GLN A 232 -12.47 28.37 -12.39
N MET A 233 -11.79 29.04 -13.33
CA MET A 233 -10.85 30.10 -13.02
C MET A 233 -11.57 31.41 -12.65
N PRO A 234 -11.11 32.17 -11.64
CA PRO A 234 -11.81 33.39 -11.19
C PRO A 234 -11.86 34.53 -12.22
N ASP A 235 -11.05 34.46 -13.27
CA ASP A 235 -10.93 35.43 -14.36
C ASP A 235 -11.44 34.90 -15.72
N ASP A 236 -12.10 33.73 -15.74
CA ASP A 236 -12.77 33.17 -16.92
C ASP A 236 -13.78 34.14 -17.55
N ASP A 237 -14.04 34.00 -18.85
CA ASP A 237 -15.09 34.79 -19.51
C ASP A 237 -16.47 34.51 -18.89
N PRO A 238 -17.33 35.53 -18.68
CA PRO A 238 -18.65 35.33 -18.09
C PRO A 238 -19.56 34.32 -18.81
N ARG A 239 -19.32 33.99 -20.08
CA ARG A 239 -20.01 32.90 -20.79
C ARG A 239 -19.46 31.54 -20.41
N TYR A 240 -18.14 31.38 -20.34
CA TYR A 240 -17.49 30.17 -19.85
C TYR A 240 -17.99 29.81 -18.44
N LEU A 241 -17.95 30.79 -17.52
CA LEU A 241 -18.45 30.63 -16.15
C LEU A 241 -19.95 30.32 -16.06
N ALA A 242 -20.76 30.87 -16.98
CA ALA A 242 -22.20 30.59 -17.01
C ALA A 242 -22.51 29.19 -17.55
N ASN A 243 -21.71 28.68 -18.49
CA ASN A 243 -21.86 27.34 -19.04
C ASN A 243 -21.35 26.27 -18.06
N ALA A 244 -20.16 26.46 -17.49
CA ALA A 244 -19.58 25.56 -16.48
C ALA A 244 -20.41 25.43 -15.20
N ALA A 245 -21.26 26.41 -14.90
CA ALA A 245 -22.17 26.35 -13.76
C ALA A 245 -23.36 25.38 -13.96
N TRP A 246 -23.55 24.82 -15.16
CA TRP A 246 -24.76 24.09 -15.59
C TRP A 246 -25.17 22.93 -14.66
N ASP A 247 -24.25 22.01 -14.38
CA ASP A 247 -24.48 20.82 -13.55
C ASP A 247 -23.78 20.87 -12.17
N SER A 248 -23.12 21.99 -11.86
CA SER A 248 -22.55 22.25 -10.55
C SER A 248 -23.58 22.02 -9.42
N PRO A 249 -23.17 21.65 -8.19
CA PRO A 249 -24.11 21.37 -7.08
C PRO A 249 -25.01 22.55 -6.65
N ALA A 250 -24.71 23.77 -7.09
CA ALA A 250 -25.53 24.98 -6.90
C ALA A 250 -26.18 25.50 -8.21
N GLY A 251 -25.99 24.77 -9.30
CA GLY A 251 -26.44 25.09 -10.66
C GLY A 251 -27.89 24.70 -10.96
N PRO A 252 -28.35 24.95 -12.21
CA PRO A 252 -29.70 24.62 -12.63
C PRO A 252 -29.98 23.11 -12.79
N HIS A 253 -28.96 22.27 -13.04
CA HIS A 253 -29.14 20.85 -13.39
C HIS A 253 -28.35 19.84 -12.52
N PRO A 254 -28.55 19.83 -11.18
CA PRO A 254 -27.89 18.86 -10.28
C PRO A 254 -28.28 17.40 -10.56
N GLU A 255 -29.28 17.12 -11.39
CA GLU A 255 -29.61 15.76 -11.86
C GLU A 255 -28.52 15.14 -12.76
N CYS A 256 -27.66 15.91 -13.41
CA CYS A 256 -26.68 15.39 -14.37
C CYS A 256 -25.73 14.35 -13.74
N THR A 257 -25.27 14.57 -12.51
CA THR A 257 -24.45 13.61 -11.74
C THR A 257 -25.12 12.23 -11.61
N ILE A 258 -26.45 12.22 -11.43
CA ILE A 258 -27.24 11.00 -11.30
C ILE A 258 -27.44 10.35 -12.68
N LEU A 259 -27.71 11.15 -13.72
CA LEU A 259 -27.88 10.68 -15.09
C LEU A 259 -26.61 10.01 -15.64
N ASN A 260 -25.44 10.64 -15.44
CA ASN A 260 -24.15 10.08 -15.80
C ASN A 260 -23.92 8.73 -15.11
N THR A 261 -24.08 8.68 -13.79
CA THR A 261 -23.94 7.45 -12.99
C THR A 261 -24.88 6.34 -13.48
N ALA A 262 -26.16 6.65 -13.68
CA ALA A 262 -27.16 5.68 -14.14
C ALA A 262 -26.84 5.07 -15.51
N SER A 263 -26.12 5.81 -16.37
CA SER A 263 -25.83 5.39 -17.75
C SER A 263 -24.85 4.20 -17.88
N TYR A 264 -24.12 3.85 -16.80
CA TYR A 264 -23.26 2.64 -16.71
C TYR A 264 -23.96 1.47 -15.99
N MET A 265 -25.04 1.75 -15.26
CA MET A 265 -25.70 0.75 -14.41
C MET A 265 -26.60 -0.24 -15.17
N ASP A 266 -26.91 0.02 -16.45
CA ASP A 266 -27.72 -0.86 -17.31
C ASP A 266 -27.12 -2.29 -17.39
N PRO A 267 -27.78 -3.32 -16.83
CA PRO A 267 -27.22 -4.66 -16.73
C PRO A 267 -27.45 -5.52 -17.99
N ASN A 268 -28.21 -5.04 -18.98
CA ASN A 268 -28.50 -5.80 -20.18
C ASN A 268 -27.44 -5.54 -21.27
N PRO A 269 -26.51 -6.46 -21.57
CA PRO A 269 -25.43 -6.20 -22.54
C PRO A 269 -25.94 -5.95 -23.97
N GLU A 270 -27.15 -6.38 -24.30
CA GLU A 270 -27.79 -6.18 -25.60
C GLU A 270 -28.66 -4.91 -25.68
N SER A 271 -28.59 -4.01 -24.68
CA SER A 271 -29.36 -2.76 -24.70
C SER A 271 -28.85 -1.80 -25.77
N GLU A 272 -29.73 -0.90 -26.22
CA GLU A 272 -29.36 0.18 -27.16
C GLU A 272 -28.21 1.04 -26.60
N THR A 273 -28.20 1.26 -25.28
CA THR A 273 -27.16 1.99 -24.53
C THR A 273 -25.76 1.40 -24.71
N TRP A 274 -25.63 0.07 -24.73
CA TRP A 274 -24.33 -0.59 -24.94
C TRP A 274 -24.04 -0.83 -26.42
N ARG A 275 -25.06 -1.17 -27.22
CA ARG A 275 -24.92 -1.40 -28.66
C ARG A 275 -24.50 -0.14 -29.43
N ILE A 276 -24.79 1.07 -28.94
CA ILE A 276 -24.28 2.34 -29.49
C ILE A 276 -22.80 2.57 -29.11
N ARG A 277 -22.33 1.98 -28.00
CA ARG A 277 -20.99 2.19 -27.41
C ARG A 277 -19.93 1.12 -27.77
N ASN A 278 -20.28 0.07 -28.51
CA ASN A 278 -19.29 -0.85 -29.07
C ASN A 278 -18.63 -0.20 -30.30
N LEU A 279 -17.56 0.56 -30.08
CA LEU A 279 -16.84 1.28 -31.15
C LEU A 279 -16.12 0.32 -32.10
N ALA A 280 -15.71 -0.87 -31.63
CA ALA A 280 -15.09 -1.89 -32.46
C ALA A 280 -16.01 -2.45 -33.56
N GLU A 281 -17.30 -2.69 -33.29
CA GLU A 281 -18.28 -3.11 -34.31
C GLU A 281 -18.70 -1.95 -35.22
N HIS A 282 -18.83 -0.73 -34.69
CA HIS A 282 -19.13 0.46 -35.51
C HIS A 282 -17.98 0.89 -36.43
N ALA A 283 -16.75 0.40 -36.22
CA ALA A 283 -15.64 0.60 -37.15
C ALA A 283 -15.81 -0.15 -38.49
N LYS A 284 -16.80 -1.05 -38.61
CA LYS A 284 -16.99 -1.97 -39.74
C LYS A 284 -17.19 -1.24 -41.07
N GLY A 285 -16.12 -1.20 -41.88
CA GLY A 285 -16.13 -0.58 -43.20
C GLY A 285 -15.69 0.88 -43.24
N THR A 286 -15.30 1.46 -42.10
CA THR A 286 -14.66 2.79 -42.04
C THR A 286 -13.31 2.78 -42.77
N ASP A 287 -12.98 3.85 -43.51
CA ASP A 287 -11.75 3.94 -44.31
C ASP A 287 -10.84 5.15 -43.99
N THR A 288 -11.22 5.95 -42.98
CA THR A 288 -10.43 7.10 -42.49
C THR A 288 -9.05 6.64 -42.00
N PRO A 289 -7.93 7.15 -42.54
CA PRO A 289 -6.59 6.80 -42.10
C PRO A 289 -6.41 6.83 -40.59
N LEU A 290 -6.02 5.70 -40.01
CA LEU A 290 -6.00 5.45 -38.57
C LEU A 290 -4.57 5.16 -38.08
N PHE A 291 -4.11 5.88 -37.06
CA PHE A 291 -2.86 5.61 -36.34
C PHE A 291 -3.15 5.40 -34.85
N VAL A 292 -2.93 4.20 -34.33
CA VAL A 292 -3.26 3.85 -32.94
C VAL A 292 -2.04 3.54 -32.11
N THR A 293 -2.14 3.68 -30.79
CA THR A 293 -1.15 3.09 -29.88
C THR A 293 -1.84 2.42 -28.71
N GLN A 294 -1.33 1.28 -28.25
CA GLN A 294 -1.95 0.47 -27.19
C GLN A 294 -0.88 -0.27 -26.40
N GLY A 295 -0.92 -0.15 -25.07
CA GLY A 295 -0.16 -1.00 -24.16
C GLY A 295 -0.81 -2.38 -24.01
N PHE A 296 0.00 -3.41 -23.75
CA PHE A 296 -0.46 -4.75 -23.41
C PHE A 296 -0.46 -5.03 -21.89
N LEU A 297 -0.08 -4.03 -21.07
CA LEU A 297 -0.19 -4.04 -19.60
C LEU A 297 -1.24 -3.02 -19.10
N GLU A 298 -2.01 -2.49 -20.06
CA GLU A 298 -2.93 -1.36 -19.93
C GLU A 298 -4.32 -1.83 -19.47
N TRP A 299 -4.45 -1.97 -18.15
CA TRP A 299 -5.65 -2.47 -17.47
C TRP A 299 -6.87 -1.55 -17.60
N ASN A 300 -6.65 -0.24 -17.74
CA ASN A 300 -7.70 0.77 -17.69
C ASN A 300 -8.51 0.89 -19.00
N THR A 301 -7.92 0.57 -20.16
CA THR A 301 -8.60 0.67 -21.47
C THR A 301 -8.89 -0.64 -22.20
N ASP A 302 -8.45 -1.80 -21.67
CA ASP A 302 -8.77 -3.16 -22.15
C ASP A 302 -8.33 -3.40 -23.61
N ALA A 303 -7.06 -3.83 -23.77
CA ALA A 303 -6.38 -3.91 -25.05
C ALA A 303 -6.95 -4.96 -26.04
N GLU A 304 -7.78 -5.91 -25.59
CA GLU A 304 -8.31 -6.99 -26.44
C GLU A 304 -9.23 -6.44 -27.55
N GLY A 305 -10.04 -5.42 -27.25
CA GLY A 305 -11.01 -4.85 -28.19
C GLY A 305 -10.36 -4.17 -29.42
N MET A 306 -9.08 -3.79 -29.33
CA MET A 306 -8.31 -3.21 -30.45
C MET A 306 -8.30 -4.14 -31.67
N GLN A 307 -8.17 -5.46 -31.46
CA GLN A 307 -8.12 -6.42 -32.57
C GLN A 307 -9.43 -6.43 -33.37
N GLU A 308 -10.58 -6.29 -32.70
CA GLU A 308 -11.90 -6.27 -33.33
C GLU A 308 -12.08 -4.97 -34.14
N PHE A 309 -11.68 -3.83 -33.57
CA PHE A 309 -11.69 -2.53 -34.27
C PHE A 309 -10.81 -2.56 -35.53
N LEU A 310 -9.54 -2.99 -35.40
CA LEU A 310 -8.58 -3.05 -36.52
C LEU A 310 -8.95 -4.11 -37.57
N ALA A 311 -9.72 -5.14 -37.23
CA ALA A 311 -10.24 -6.10 -38.20
C ALA A 311 -11.48 -5.60 -38.95
N ASN A 312 -12.29 -4.74 -38.31
CA ASN A 312 -13.48 -4.12 -38.90
C ASN A 312 -13.13 -2.88 -39.77
N HIS A 313 -12.08 -2.14 -39.40
CA HIS A 313 -11.58 -0.97 -40.12
C HIS A 313 -10.84 -1.34 -41.43
N GLN A 314 -11.11 -0.63 -42.53
CA GLN A 314 -10.58 -0.94 -43.87
C GLN A 314 -9.58 0.11 -44.41
N GLY A 315 -9.41 1.22 -43.71
CA GLY A 315 -8.52 2.32 -44.11
C GLY A 315 -7.02 2.02 -43.91
N PRO A 316 -6.15 2.98 -44.26
CA PRO A 316 -4.72 2.88 -44.00
C PRO A 316 -4.42 2.88 -42.50
N GLN A 317 -3.95 1.74 -41.99
CA GLN A 317 -3.61 1.56 -40.57
C GLN A 317 -2.12 1.83 -40.29
N ARG A 318 -1.83 2.52 -39.19
CA ARG A 318 -0.56 2.51 -38.47
C ARG A 318 -0.77 2.14 -37.00
N ALA A 319 0.21 1.49 -36.37
CA ALA A 319 0.15 1.21 -34.93
C ALA A 319 1.52 1.15 -34.24
N TRP A 320 1.62 1.64 -33.01
CA TRP A 320 2.71 1.33 -32.06
C TRP A 320 2.14 0.57 -30.85
N LEU A 321 2.58 -0.67 -30.64
CA LEU A 321 2.03 -1.60 -29.64
C LEU A 321 3.16 -2.15 -28.77
N GLY A 322 2.95 -2.40 -27.47
CA GLY A 322 4.06 -2.85 -26.63
C GLY A 322 3.77 -3.00 -25.14
N GLN A 323 4.83 -3.10 -24.34
CA GLN A 323 4.79 -3.65 -22.98
C GLN A 323 4.85 -2.54 -21.93
N TRP A 324 3.82 -1.70 -21.95
CA TRP A 324 3.68 -0.52 -21.09
C TRP A 324 2.24 -0.38 -20.55
N ASP A 325 2.11 0.35 -19.44
CA ASP A 325 0.85 0.86 -18.87
C ASP A 325 0.54 2.27 -19.44
N HIS A 326 -0.47 3.00 -18.95
CA HIS A 326 -1.14 4.18 -19.58
C HIS A 326 -0.29 5.43 -19.94
N LYS A 327 0.78 5.29 -20.73
CA LYS A 327 1.85 6.29 -20.92
C LYS A 327 1.70 7.17 -22.18
N ARG A 328 2.09 8.44 -22.08
CA ARG A 328 2.19 9.37 -23.23
C ARG A 328 3.43 9.06 -24.07
N ARG A 329 3.37 9.36 -25.37
CA ARG A 329 4.46 9.02 -26.31
C ARG A 329 5.65 9.97 -26.28
N GLY A 330 5.49 11.16 -25.70
CA GLY A 330 6.58 12.06 -25.32
C GLY A 330 7.02 11.93 -23.86
N GLU A 331 6.49 10.98 -23.09
CA GLU A 331 6.79 10.84 -21.65
C GLU A 331 8.23 10.42 -21.42
N ARG A 332 8.92 11.10 -20.49
CA ARG A 332 10.35 10.93 -20.21
C ARG A 332 10.56 10.66 -18.72
N THR A 333 11.42 9.69 -18.39
CA THR A 333 11.92 9.52 -17.03
C THR A 333 12.73 10.74 -16.61
N ALA A 334 12.95 10.95 -15.31
CA ALA A 334 13.62 12.14 -14.75
C ALA A 334 15.07 12.39 -15.25
N ASP A 335 15.69 11.42 -15.94
CA ASP A 335 16.97 11.53 -16.64
C ASP A 335 16.85 12.07 -18.09
N GLY A 336 15.64 12.35 -18.57
CA GLY A 336 15.33 12.85 -19.92
C GLY A 336 15.15 11.76 -20.99
N ARG A 337 15.32 10.49 -20.65
CA ARG A 337 15.09 9.34 -21.56
C ARG A 337 13.60 9.09 -21.73
N LEU A 338 13.13 8.84 -22.95
CA LEU A 338 11.74 8.41 -23.17
C LEU A 338 11.44 7.12 -22.40
N GLU A 339 10.33 7.08 -21.68
CA GLU A 339 9.94 5.91 -20.88
C GLU A 339 9.77 4.66 -21.76
N LEU A 340 9.20 4.87 -22.94
CA LEU A 340 8.92 3.87 -23.98
C LEU A 340 10.16 3.53 -24.84
N GLY A 341 11.35 4.04 -24.47
CA GLY A 341 12.63 3.76 -25.13
C GLY A 341 12.78 4.19 -26.59
N ARG A 342 11.74 4.75 -27.22
CA ARG A 342 11.63 4.91 -28.68
C ARG A 342 11.36 6.35 -29.12
N GLU A 343 12.42 7.03 -29.53
CA GLU A 343 12.36 8.35 -30.17
C GLU A 343 11.63 8.33 -31.53
N GLY A 344 11.14 9.50 -31.96
CA GLY A 344 10.59 9.74 -33.29
C GLY A 344 9.06 9.65 -33.42
N TRP A 345 8.31 9.54 -32.33
CA TRP A 345 6.84 9.54 -32.33
C TRP A 345 6.25 10.72 -33.12
N PHE A 346 6.63 11.96 -32.77
CA PHE A 346 6.06 13.15 -33.39
C PHE A 346 6.44 13.31 -34.87
N ASP A 347 7.64 12.90 -35.29
CA ASP A 347 7.99 12.90 -36.71
C ASP A 347 7.25 11.83 -37.52
N GLU A 348 6.78 10.75 -36.87
CA GLU A 348 5.85 9.81 -37.50
C GLU A 348 4.42 10.38 -37.56
N VAL A 349 3.92 10.94 -36.46
CA VAL A 349 2.61 11.64 -36.37
C VAL A 349 2.48 12.72 -37.44
N PHE A 350 3.46 13.62 -37.54
CA PHE A 350 3.40 14.68 -38.55
C PHE A 350 3.66 14.17 -39.97
N SER A 351 4.45 13.11 -40.16
CA SER A 351 4.51 12.46 -41.48
C SER A 351 3.20 11.78 -41.88
N PHE A 352 2.38 11.34 -40.92
CA PHE A 352 1.04 10.78 -41.17
C PHE A 352 0.03 11.90 -41.48
N TYR A 353 0.01 12.97 -40.69
CA TYR A 353 -0.83 14.14 -40.96
C TYR A 353 -0.42 14.90 -42.24
N ASP A 354 0.87 15.00 -42.59
CA ASP A 354 1.31 15.61 -43.85
C ASP A 354 0.77 14.82 -45.06
N GLN A 355 0.80 13.49 -44.96
CA GLN A 355 0.28 12.59 -45.99
C GLN A 355 -1.22 12.77 -46.23
N TYR A 356 -2.04 12.86 -45.17
CA TYR A 356 -3.50 12.80 -45.30
C TYR A 356 -4.23 14.15 -45.19
N LEU A 357 -3.67 15.15 -44.48
CA LEU A 357 -4.24 16.50 -44.39
C LEU A 357 -3.67 17.48 -45.42
N LYS A 358 -2.44 17.27 -45.91
CA LYS A 358 -1.79 18.14 -46.91
C LYS A 358 -1.50 17.45 -48.25
N GLY A 359 -1.61 16.12 -48.33
CA GLY A 359 -1.27 15.35 -49.54
C GLY A 359 0.24 15.26 -49.81
N VAL A 360 1.08 15.50 -48.81
CA VAL A 360 2.55 15.50 -48.92
C VAL A 360 3.08 14.09 -48.67
N ALA A 361 3.72 13.50 -49.68
CA ALA A 361 4.22 12.13 -49.59
C ALA A 361 5.32 11.98 -48.51
N PRO A 362 5.28 10.95 -47.64
CA PRO A 362 6.32 10.69 -46.65
C PRO A 362 7.73 10.60 -47.24
N THR A 363 8.68 11.29 -46.61
CA THR A 363 10.12 11.18 -46.91
C THR A 363 10.75 9.94 -46.28
N THR A 364 10.21 9.49 -45.15
CA THR A 364 10.61 8.28 -44.42
C THR A 364 9.57 7.17 -44.64
N ALA A 365 10.04 5.95 -44.90
CA ALA A 365 9.18 4.77 -45.03
C ALA A 365 8.95 4.12 -43.66
N TYR A 366 7.86 4.50 -42.99
CA TYR A 366 7.42 3.90 -41.74
C TYR A 366 6.72 2.54 -41.98
N PRO A 367 6.83 1.57 -41.05
CA PRO A 367 6.09 0.31 -41.13
C PRO A 367 4.60 0.50 -40.76
N ASN A 368 3.75 -0.46 -41.14
CA ASN A 368 2.33 -0.44 -40.75
C ASN A 368 2.14 -0.67 -39.25
N VAL A 369 2.92 -1.57 -38.64
CA VAL A 369 2.84 -1.86 -37.21
C VAL A 369 4.25 -1.90 -36.65
N LEU A 370 4.46 -1.23 -35.53
CA LEU A 370 5.60 -1.39 -34.65
C LEU A 370 5.12 -2.11 -33.40
N VAL A 371 5.80 -3.20 -33.06
CA VAL A 371 5.48 -4.00 -31.87
C VAL A 371 6.73 -4.16 -31.03
N GLU A 372 6.69 -3.70 -29.79
CA GLU A 372 7.67 -4.02 -28.77
C GLU A 372 7.45 -5.47 -28.27
N ASP A 373 8.48 -6.12 -27.76
CA ASP A 373 8.34 -7.37 -27.00
C ASP A 373 8.74 -7.15 -25.53
N SER A 374 8.61 -8.19 -24.70
CA SER A 374 8.92 -8.15 -23.27
C SER A 374 10.41 -7.97 -22.93
N THR A 375 11.25 -7.64 -23.92
CA THR A 375 12.64 -7.20 -23.72
C THR A 375 12.87 -5.72 -24.06
N GLY A 376 11.81 -4.97 -24.40
CA GLY A 376 11.91 -3.60 -24.92
C GLY A 376 12.38 -3.54 -26.38
N ALA A 377 12.40 -4.67 -27.09
CA ALA A 377 12.90 -4.75 -28.46
C ALA A 377 11.77 -4.53 -29.48
N TRP A 378 11.95 -3.52 -30.34
CA TRP A 378 10.95 -3.10 -31.32
C TRP A 378 11.13 -3.82 -32.67
N ARG A 379 10.07 -4.49 -33.14
CA ARG A 379 10.00 -5.14 -34.45
C ARG A 379 8.92 -4.52 -35.35
N ALA A 380 9.17 -4.53 -36.66
CA ALA A 380 8.21 -4.06 -37.66
C ALA A 380 7.35 -5.21 -38.20
N GLU A 381 6.04 -5.01 -38.19
CA GLU A 381 5.03 -5.92 -38.72
C GLU A 381 4.12 -5.24 -39.77
N LYS A 382 3.36 -6.05 -40.51
CA LYS A 382 2.48 -5.56 -41.60
C LYS A 382 1.02 -5.33 -41.18
N SER A 383 0.62 -5.96 -40.08
CA SER A 383 -0.75 -6.03 -39.56
C SER A 383 -0.71 -6.63 -38.15
N TRP A 384 -1.70 -6.33 -37.32
CA TRP A 384 -1.84 -6.91 -35.97
C TRP A 384 -3.22 -7.56 -35.79
N PRO A 385 -3.32 -8.71 -35.08
CA PRO A 385 -2.23 -9.62 -34.76
C PRO A 385 -1.71 -10.34 -36.01
N ARG A 386 -0.43 -10.74 -36.00
CA ARG A 386 0.12 -11.58 -37.07
C ARG A 386 -0.10 -13.06 -36.76
N ALA A 387 -1.17 -13.62 -37.27
CA ALA A 387 -1.41 -15.07 -37.25
C ALA A 387 -0.43 -15.81 -38.19
N ASP A 388 0.76 -16.16 -37.70
CA ASP A 388 1.74 -16.99 -38.42
C ASP A 388 1.40 -18.49 -38.35
N ARG A 389 0.65 -18.89 -37.32
CA ARG A 389 0.07 -20.22 -37.10
C ARG A 389 -1.36 -20.09 -36.60
N THR A 390 -2.20 -21.06 -36.96
CA THR A 390 -3.53 -21.25 -36.39
C THR A 390 -3.69 -22.70 -35.93
N GLY A 391 -4.46 -22.90 -34.86
CA GLY A 391 -4.77 -24.21 -34.32
C GLY A 391 -6.14 -24.20 -33.65
N SER A 392 -6.89 -25.28 -33.81
CA SER A 392 -8.20 -25.44 -33.17
C SER A 392 -8.04 -26.24 -31.88
N VAL A 393 -8.14 -25.57 -30.73
CA VAL A 393 -8.24 -26.23 -29.42
C VAL A 393 -9.70 -26.63 -29.21
N PRO A 394 -10.03 -27.92 -29.05
CA PRO A 394 -11.40 -28.35 -28.76
C PRO A 394 -11.72 -28.07 -27.29
N LEU A 395 -12.37 -26.94 -27.02
CA LEU A 395 -12.95 -26.66 -25.71
C LEU A 395 -13.96 -27.76 -25.36
N LYS A 396 -13.81 -28.38 -24.18
CA LYS A 396 -14.83 -29.28 -23.61
C LYS A 396 -15.97 -28.41 -23.06
N GLY A 397 -17.21 -28.83 -23.25
CA GLY A 397 -18.35 -28.16 -22.62
C GLY A 397 -18.37 -28.41 -21.11
N GLY A 398 -18.12 -27.36 -20.32
CA GLY A 398 -18.67 -27.20 -18.98
C GLY A 398 -19.98 -26.40 -19.02
N SER A 399 -20.39 -25.83 -17.89
CA SER A 399 -21.32 -24.69 -17.89
C SER A 399 -20.57 -23.42 -17.48
N TYR A 400 -20.58 -23.08 -16.15
CA TYR A 400 -19.88 -21.05 -14.25
C TYR A 400 -20.81 -20.01 -13.52
N THR A 401 -21.24 -20.41 -12.33
CA THR A 401 -22.09 -19.69 -11.42
C THR A 401 -21.19 -18.71 -10.71
N ASP A 402 -21.12 -17.51 -11.25
CA ASP A 402 -20.67 -16.36 -10.49
C ASP A 402 -21.64 -16.19 -9.32
N ASP A 403 -21.16 -16.38 -8.10
CA ASP A 403 -21.95 -16.28 -6.88
C ASP A 403 -21.86 -14.89 -6.22
N GLY A 404 -21.12 -13.96 -6.84
CA GLY A 404 -21.05 -12.57 -6.42
C GLY A 404 -20.02 -12.29 -5.32
N ALA A 405 -19.02 -13.16 -5.12
CA ALA A 405 -17.87 -12.86 -4.28
C ALA A 405 -17.19 -11.54 -4.72
N THR A 406 -16.86 -10.68 -3.77
CA THR A 406 -16.41 -9.30 -4.04
C THR A 406 -15.06 -9.23 -4.74
N SER A 407 -15.00 -8.49 -5.84
CA SER A 407 -13.77 -8.27 -6.62
C SER A 407 -12.80 -7.30 -5.92
N SER A 408 -11.89 -7.83 -5.12
CA SER A 408 -10.67 -7.13 -4.70
C SER A 408 -9.80 -6.81 -5.93
N TYR A 409 -9.29 -5.58 -6.04
CA TYR A 409 -8.64 -5.09 -7.26
C TYR A 409 -7.17 -5.55 -7.38
N VAL A 410 -6.97 -6.83 -7.68
CA VAL A 410 -5.65 -7.42 -7.92
C VAL A 410 -5.16 -7.03 -9.32
N GLN A 411 -4.40 -5.93 -9.42
CA GLN A 411 -3.69 -5.54 -10.65
C GLN A 411 -2.46 -6.43 -10.87
N ARG A 412 -2.69 -7.73 -11.14
CA ARG A 412 -1.65 -8.57 -11.75
C ARG A 412 -1.37 -8.06 -13.15
N SER A 413 -0.11 -8.09 -13.54
CA SER A 413 0.34 -7.86 -14.91
C SER A 413 -0.43 -8.77 -15.89
N GLU A 414 -1.03 -8.13 -16.89
CA GLU A 414 -1.98 -8.71 -17.85
C GLU A 414 -1.34 -9.68 -18.89
N PRO A 415 -2.15 -10.39 -19.72
CA PRO A 415 -3.59 -10.65 -19.64
C PRO A 415 -3.95 -12.16 -19.73
N GLY A 416 -5.22 -12.52 -19.48
CA GLY A 416 -5.73 -13.87 -19.72
C GLY A 416 -7.13 -14.15 -19.14
N GLY A 417 -8.17 -13.60 -19.77
CA GLY A 417 -9.55 -13.59 -19.24
C GLY A 417 -10.29 -14.96 -19.11
N PRO A 418 -11.47 -14.97 -18.46
CA PRO A 418 -12.13 -16.17 -17.95
C PRO A 418 -13.08 -16.88 -18.95
N ALA A 419 -13.43 -18.15 -18.67
CA ALA A 419 -14.36 -18.94 -19.49
C ALA A 419 -15.25 -19.96 -18.72
N HIS A 420 -16.12 -19.45 -17.84
CA HIS A 420 -17.44 -19.97 -17.43
C HIS A 420 -17.63 -21.41 -16.81
N PRO A 421 -18.78 -21.74 -16.16
CA PRO A 421 -18.89 -23.09 -14.66
C PRO A 421 -18.63 -24.60 -14.75
N ALA A 422 -18.84 -25.13 -13.53
CA ALA A 422 -19.34 -26.44 -13.08
C ALA A 422 -20.04 -27.34 -14.14
N HIS A 423 -20.02 -28.68 -14.03
CA HIS A 423 -19.64 -29.55 -12.91
C HIS A 423 -18.69 -30.66 -13.38
N GLN A 424 -18.02 -31.31 -12.41
CA GLN A 424 -17.40 -32.64 -12.51
C GLN A 424 -16.56 -32.95 -13.76
N LEU A 425 -15.25 -33.06 -13.57
CA LEU A 425 -14.47 -34.05 -14.34
C LEU A 425 -13.90 -35.12 -13.41
N PRO A 426 -13.75 -36.37 -13.89
CA PRO A 426 -13.73 -37.54 -13.01
C PRO A 426 -12.30 -38.01 -12.69
N SER A 427 -12.22 -39.01 -11.80
CA SER A 427 -11.03 -39.85 -11.65
C SER A 427 -10.54 -40.38 -13.01
N GLY A 428 -9.35 -39.95 -13.42
CA GLY A 428 -8.90 -40.01 -14.82
C GLY A 428 -7.40 -40.24 -14.99
N VAL A 429 -6.84 -41.19 -14.23
CA VAL A 429 -5.43 -41.61 -14.33
C VAL A 429 -5.08 -42.00 -15.78
N THR A 430 -4.06 -41.34 -16.38
CA THR A 430 -3.34 -41.86 -17.55
C THR A 430 -1.93 -41.29 -17.64
N ASP A 431 -0.94 -42.14 -17.94
CA ASP A 431 0.48 -41.78 -17.99
C ASP A 431 0.89 -40.85 -19.14
N HIS A 432 1.99 -40.13 -18.95
CA HIS A 432 2.78 -39.52 -20.03
C HIS A 432 4.25 -39.98 -20.00
N PRO A 433 4.67 -40.88 -20.92
CA PRO A 433 6.06 -41.32 -21.01
C PRO A 433 6.92 -40.29 -21.76
N GLY A 434 7.93 -39.74 -21.09
CA GLY A 434 8.79 -38.67 -21.62
C GLY A 434 9.90 -39.13 -22.58
N HIS A 435 10.28 -38.23 -23.49
CA HIS A 435 11.53 -38.21 -24.25
C HIS A 435 12.03 -36.75 -24.25
N ARG A 436 13.22 -36.36 -23.76
CA ARG A 436 14.59 -36.86 -23.99
C ARG A 436 15.02 -36.90 -25.45
N GLU A 437 15.55 -35.77 -25.93
CA GLU A 437 16.40 -35.72 -27.12
C GLU A 437 17.69 -36.51 -26.93
N ARG A 438 18.14 -37.20 -27.98
CA ARG A 438 19.56 -37.58 -28.22
C ARG A 438 19.83 -37.66 -29.72
N HIS A 439 21.05 -37.31 -30.12
CA HIS A 439 21.49 -37.39 -31.51
C HIS A 439 21.45 -38.84 -32.06
N GLY A 440 21.13 -39.00 -33.35
CA GLY A 440 21.37 -40.24 -34.11
C GLY A 440 22.86 -40.37 -34.53
N PRO A 441 23.24 -41.32 -35.42
CA PRO A 441 22.41 -42.09 -36.38
C PRO A 441 22.73 -43.62 -36.34
N PRO A 442 22.60 -44.42 -37.44
CA PRO A 442 21.36 -44.88 -38.10
C PRO A 442 21.25 -46.43 -38.25
N ALA A 443 20.06 -46.97 -38.59
CA ALA A 443 19.81 -47.78 -39.82
C ALA A 443 18.66 -48.84 -39.78
N ARG A 444 17.75 -48.75 -40.77
CA ARG A 444 17.14 -49.83 -41.60
C ARG A 444 16.13 -50.87 -41.02
N ARG A 445 14.90 -50.78 -41.58
CA ARG A 445 13.96 -51.85 -42.06
C ARG A 445 13.03 -52.62 -41.07
N ARG A 446 11.74 -52.22 -41.06
CA ARG A 446 10.51 -52.92 -41.57
C ARG A 446 10.49 -54.48 -41.69
N PRO A 447 9.30 -55.17 -41.64
CA PRO A 447 7.91 -54.74 -41.30
C PRO A 447 6.97 -55.82 -40.63
N ARG A 448 5.64 -55.49 -40.49
CA ARG A 448 4.45 -56.42 -40.48
C ARG A 448 4.17 -57.28 -39.20
N ARG A 449 2.94 -57.71 -38.84
CA ARG A 449 1.50 -57.35 -39.15
C ARG A 449 0.52 -58.20 -38.27
N GLN A 450 -0.71 -57.72 -38.01
CA GLN A 450 -1.92 -58.45 -37.50
C GLN A 450 -1.86 -59.06 -36.07
N GLY A 451 -2.96 -59.19 -35.28
CA GLY A 451 -4.32 -58.60 -35.36
C GLY A 451 -5.48 -59.51 -34.89
N ARG A 452 -6.60 -58.93 -34.39
CA ARG A 452 -7.90 -59.56 -34.00
C ARG A 452 -7.82 -60.49 -32.74
N HIS A 453 -8.89 -60.87 -32.02
CA HIS A 453 -10.38 -60.75 -32.10
C HIS A 453 -10.97 -60.96 -30.65
N ASP A 454 -12.24 -60.80 -30.24
CA ASP A 454 -13.57 -60.44 -30.82
C ASP A 454 -14.50 -59.86 -29.68
N GLN A 455 -15.83 -59.82 -29.86
CA GLN A 455 -16.90 -59.48 -28.87
C GLN A 455 -17.87 -60.69 -28.64
N PRO A 456 -19.19 -60.64 -28.26
CA PRO A 456 -20.21 -59.57 -28.02
C PRO A 456 -20.87 -59.70 -26.59
N ALA A 457 -22.12 -59.37 -26.19
CA ALA A 457 -23.38 -58.82 -26.77
C ALA A 457 -24.32 -58.27 -25.65
N GLY A 458 -25.41 -57.54 -25.98
CA GLY A 458 -26.62 -57.38 -25.13
C GLY A 458 -27.44 -56.08 -25.29
N LEU A 459 -28.74 -56.17 -25.66
CA LEU A 459 -29.74 -55.07 -25.87
C LEU A 459 -31.16 -55.61 -25.48
N PRO A 460 -32.31 -54.86 -25.42
CA PRO A 460 -32.73 -53.57 -26.05
C PRO A 460 -33.26 -52.48 -25.05
N ALA A 461 -33.51 -51.19 -25.37
CA ALA A 461 -34.29 -50.49 -26.43
C ALA A 461 -35.84 -50.63 -26.26
N PRO A 462 -36.73 -49.67 -26.69
CA PRO A 462 -36.63 -48.86 -27.92
C PRO A 462 -37.26 -47.43 -27.98
N ALA A 463 -37.12 -46.78 -29.16
CA ALA A 463 -38.07 -45.83 -29.80
C ALA A 463 -38.21 -44.39 -29.24
N ARG A 464 -38.49 -43.31 -30.02
CA ARG A 464 -38.65 -43.01 -31.48
C ARG A 464 -38.64 -41.44 -31.63
N ARG A 465 -38.53 -40.76 -32.79
CA ARG A 465 -38.79 -41.04 -34.23
C ARG A 465 -38.12 -39.98 -35.15
N ASP A 466 -37.85 -40.34 -36.42
CA ASP A 466 -38.04 -39.63 -37.73
C ASP A 466 -37.88 -38.07 -37.83
N ASP A 467 -37.38 -37.42 -38.90
CA ASP A 467 -36.85 -37.88 -40.22
C ASP A 467 -36.07 -36.77 -40.98
N ALA A 468 -35.39 -37.15 -42.09
CA ALA A 468 -35.00 -36.42 -43.34
C ALA A 468 -34.64 -34.90 -43.37
N GLY A 469 -33.78 -34.38 -44.26
CA GLY A 469 -32.95 -35.01 -45.32
C GLY A 469 -32.55 -34.03 -46.45
N ALA A 470 -31.66 -34.48 -47.36
CA ALA A 470 -31.18 -33.82 -48.60
C ALA A 470 -30.36 -32.50 -48.47
N ALA A 471 -29.69 -31.97 -49.51
CA ALA A 471 -28.65 -32.49 -50.43
C ALA A 471 -28.43 -31.52 -51.64
N VAL A 472 -27.29 -31.67 -52.33
CA VAL A 472 -26.87 -31.18 -53.69
C VAL A 472 -26.72 -29.66 -54.01
N ASP A 473 -25.59 -29.40 -54.69
CA ASP A 473 -25.24 -28.39 -55.72
C ASP A 473 -25.39 -26.86 -55.48
N GLY A 474 -24.49 -26.01 -56.00
CA GLY A 474 -23.24 -26.29 -56.74
C GLY A 474 -22.68 -25.09 -57.55
N LEU A 475 -21.63 -25.36 -58.36
CA LEU A 475 -21.08 -24.55 -59.49
C LEU A 475 -20.36 -23.21 -59.15
N ASP A 476 -19.07 -23.07 -59.49
CA ASP A 476 -18.48 -22.54 -60.76
C ASP A 476 -18.66 -21.00 -60.90
N ALA A 477 -17.66 -20.12 -60.72
CA ALA A 477 -16.39 -19.91 -61.43
C ALA A 477 -16.47 -19.06 -62.73
N ALA A 478 -15.33 -18.45 -63.12
CA ALA A 478 -15.12 -17.58 -64.31
C ALA A 478 -15.64 -16.11 -64.17
N ARG A 479 -15.08 -15.07 -64.82
CA ARG A 479 -13.93 -15.00 -65.78
C ARG A 479 -13.29 -13.59 -65.90
N ARG A 480 -11.95 -13.57 -65.94
CA ARG A 480 -11.01 -12.69 -66.70
C ARG A 480 -11.51 -11.38 -67.37
N ALA A 481 -10.75 -10.30 -67.16
CA ALA A 481 -10.33 -9.37 -68.24
C ALA A 481 -8.97 -8.68 -67.96
N ARG A 482 -8.27 -8.29 -69.03
CA ARG A 482 -7.03 -7.46 -69.11
C ARG A 482 -7.27 -6.46 -70.26
N PRO A 483 -6.70 -5.22 -70.31
CA PRO A 483 -5.47 -5.05 -71.13
C PRO A 483 -4.55 -3.79 -70.92
N ARG A 484 -3.21 -4.01 -70.95
CA ARG A 484 -2.17 -3.21 -71.70
C ARG A 484 -1.92 -1.73 -71.31
N ARG A 485 -0.81 -1.05 -71.65
CA ARG A 485 0.63 -1.32 -72.01
C ARG A 485 1.35 0.05 -72.00
N ARG A 486 2.64 0.18 -71.61
CA ARG A 486 3.85 0.19 -72.48
C ARG A 486 5.09 0.43 -71.57
N ASP A 487 6.23 -0.26 -71.76
CA ASP A 487 7.41 0.09 -72.60
C ASP A 487 8.04 1.46 -72.16
N ARG A 488 9.36 1.63 -71.87
CA ARG A 488 10.58 0.89 -72.29
C ARG A 488 11.91 1.37 -71.59
N ASP A 489 12.98 0.56 -71.71
CA ASP A 489 14.45 0.83 -71.71
C ASP A 489 15.13 1.69 -70.58
N GLY A 490 16.40 1.47 -70.15
CA GLY A 490 17.36 0.37 -70.35
C GLY A 490 18.87 0.71 -70.16
N ALA A 491 19.61 -0.06 -69.33
CA ALA A 491 21.11 -0.12 -69.18
C ALA A 491 21.84 1.13 -68.58
N ALA A 492 23.01 1.11 -67.93
CA ALA A 492 23.87 0.08 -67.24
C ALA A 492 24.77 0.79 -66.15
N ARG A 493 26.11 0.68 -65.90
CA ARG A 493 27.28 0.01 -66.54
C ARG A 493 28.61 0.09 -65.70
N ARG A 494 29.16 -1.05 -65.19
CA ARG A 494 30.59 -1.29 -64.72
C ARG A 494 31.12 -0.52 -63.48
N ALA A 495 32.27 -0.86 -62.84
CA ALA A 495 32.99 -2.14 -62.57
C ALA A 495 34.28 -1.88 -61.71
N ASP A 496 34.76 -2.91 -60.97
CA ASP A 496 36.16 -3.20 -60.50
C ASP A 496 36.86 -2.14 -59.56
N ASP A 497 37.89 -2.41 -58.72
CA ASP A 497 38.64 -3.63 -58.32
C ASP A 497 39.49 -3.41 -57.01
N GLN A 498 39.74 -4.47 -56.20
CA GLN A 498 40.99 -4.83 -55.45
C GLN A 498 41.72 -3.83 -54.46
N ARG A 499 42.56 -4.19 -53.44
CA ARG A 499 42.98 -5.44 -52.72
C ARG A 499 43.87 -5.15 -51.47
N LEU A 500 43.95 -6.12 -50.52
CA LEU A 500 45.09 -6.50 -49.61
C LEU A 500 45.61 -5.44 -48.59
N ALA A 501 45.82 -5.70 -47.28
CA ALA A 501 46.58 -6.73 -46.50
C ALA A 501 48.10 -6.42 -46.36
N ALA A 502 48.81 -6.59 -45.23
CA ALA A 502 48.46 -7.00 -43.84
C ALA A 502 49.60 -6.67 -42.81
N ASP A 503 49.35 -6.96 -41.52
CA ASP A 503 50.26 -7.26 -40.38
C ASP A 503 51.33 -6.27 -39.84
N GLY A 504 51.42 -6.15 -38.50
CA GLY A 504 52.74 -6.21 -37.82
C GLY A 504 53.03 -5.43 -36.50
N VAL A 505 53.00 -6.16 -35.36
CA VAL A 505 54.01 -6.13 -34.24
C VAL A 505 53.97 -5.01 -33.14
N GLU A 506 54.29 -5.43 -31.91
CA GLU A 506 54.36 -4.76 -30.56
C GLU A 506 55.86 -4.46 -30.15
N PRO A 507 56.31 -4.13 -28.90
CA PRO A 507 55.66 -3.67 -27.63
C PRO A 507 56.38 -2.50 -26.87
N ALA A 508 55.89 -2.19 -25.63
CA ALA A 508 56.56 -1.47 -24.50
C ALA A 508 56.86 0.05 -24.63
N GLY A 509 57.03 0.85 -23.55
CA GLY A 509 56.83 0.64 -22.10
C GLY A 509 57.47 1.74 -21.20
N HIS A 510 57.04 1.86 -19.93
CA HIS A 510 57.51 2.81 -18.86
C HIS A 510 57.16 4.32 -19.05
N GLY A 511 57.03 5.16 -18.01
CA GLY A 511 56.93 4.90 -16.55
C GLY A 511 56.99 6.14 -15.60
N ALA A 512 56.38 5.98 -14.42
CA ALA A 512 56.77 6.44 -13.05
C ALA A 512 56.99 7.94 -12.63
N GLY A 513 56.19 8.37 -11.63
CA GLY A 513 56.59 9.24 -10.50
C GLY A 513 56.42 10.79 -10.63
N ARG A 514 56.51 11.61 -9.56
CA ARG A 514 56.27 11.44 -8.10
C ARG A 514 56.35 12.83 -7.37
N THR A 515 55.72 12.96 -6.19
CA THR A 515 56.05 13.86 -5.03
C THR A 515 55.90 15.41 -5.05
N ALA A 516 55.28 15.89 -3.94
CA ALA A 516 55.61 17.05 -3.07
C ALA A 516 54.98 18.45 -3.28
N GLY A 517 54.50 19.03 -2.16
CA GLY A 517 54.31 20.49 -1.92
C GLY A 517 55.62 21.16 -1.41
N PRO A 518 55.62 22.30 -0.67
CA PRO A 518 54.57 22.80 0.25
C PRO A 518 54.34 24.34 0.21
N GLY A 519 53.58 24.90 1.17
CA GLY A 519 53.73 26.32 1.57
C GLY A 519 52.51 27.00 2.21
N ALA A 520 52.65 27.50 3.45
CA ALA A 520 51.63 28.30 4.13
C ALA A 520 52.14 29.72 4.46
N ARG A 521 51.27 30.76 4.35
CA ARG A 521 51.49 32.11 4.93
C ARG A 521 50.22 32.99 4.96
N ARG A 522 49.78 33.37 6.16
CA ARG A 522 49.04 34.62 6.50
C ARG A 522 50.07 35.81 6.57
N PRO A 523 49.73 37.13 6.64
CA PRO A 523 48.64 37.69 7.48
C PRO A 523 47.97 39.07 7.10
N LEU A 524 46.73 39.30 7.60
CA LEU A 524 46.17 40.51 8.31
C LEU A 524 46.39 41.97 7.74
N PRO A 525 45.87 43.10 8.33
CA PRO A 525 45.02 43.33 9.54
C PRO A 525 43.82 44.32 9.40
N ARG A 526 43.15 44.63 10.55
CA ARG A 526 42.32 45.81 10.94
C ARG A 526 40.79 45.63 10.86
N HIS A 527 39.94 46.10 11.80
CA HIS A 527 40.08 46.62 13.19
C HIS A 527 38.85 46.07 14.00
N ARG A 528 38.90 45.65 15.28
CA ARG A 528 38.95 46.42 16.56
C ARG A 528 37.83 47.49 16.71
N ALA A 529 37.11 47.64 17.84
CA ALA A 529 37.28 47.08 19.19
C ALA A 529 36.05 47.29 20.14
N THR A 530 35.89 46.43 21.18
CA THR A 530 35.42 46.71 22.58
C THR A 530 34.05 47.41 22.83
N ARG A 531 33.36 47.34 23.99
CA ARG A 531 33.82 47.20 25.39
C ARG A 531 32.72 46.86 26.44
N ASP A 532 33.15 46.27 27.56
CA ASP A 532 32.59 46.13 28.93
C ASP A 532 31.28 46.84 29.37
N ALA A 533 30.30 46.02 29.82
CA ALA A 533 29.63 45.98 31.14
C ALA A 533 28.90 47.19 31.80
N ARG A 534 27.68 46.94 32.34
CA ARG A 534 27.21 47.11 33.75
C ARG A 534 25.67 47.20 33.89
N ALA A 535 25.16 46.60 34.98
CA ALA A 535 23.75 46.51 35.38
C ALA A 535 23.18 47.75 36.10
N LEU A 536 21.84 47.78 36.26
CA LEU A 536 20.96 48.28 37.36
C LEU A 536 19.51 48.40 36.78
N ASP A 537 18.44 47.76 37.29
CA ASP A 537 17.68 47.96 38.55
C ASP A 537 16.50 48.97 38.42
N GLY A 538 15.33 48.70 39.03
CA GLY A 538 14.20 49.68 39.13
C GLY A 538 12.73 49.26 38.84
N THR A 539 12.02 48.76 39.87
CA THR A 539 10.61 49.11 40.30
C THR A 539 9.37 49.15 39.36
N LEU A 540 8.36 48.29 39.68
CA LEU A 540 6.97 48.54 40.18
C LEU A 540 6.14 49.80 39.76
N PRO A 541 4.78 49.75 39.63
CA PRO A 541 3.76 49.25 40.60
C PRO A 541 2.70 48.27 39.99
N ALA A 542 1.79 47.53 40.67
CA ALA A 542 1.12 47.54 42.00
C ALA A 542 -0.34 48.11 42.05
N HIS A 543 -1.34 47.20 42.20
CA HIS A 543 -2.57 47.16 43.04
C HIS A 543 -3.40 48.44 43.40
N PRO A 544 -4.74 48.36 43.65
CA PRO A 544 -5.28 47.73 44.88
C PRO A 544 -6.70 47.08 44.85
N ASP A 545 -7.12 46.57 46.02
CA ASP A 545 -8.32 45.78 46.40
C ASP A 545 -9.70 46.48 46.39
N VAL A 546 -10.79 45.71 46.70
CA VAL A 546 -11.69 45.97 47.87
C VAL A 546 -12.72 44.84 48.17
N HIS A 547 -12.50 44.09 49.27
CA HIS A 547 -13.42 43.80 50.44
C HIS A 547 -14.90 43.28 50.31
N PRO A 548 -15.60 42.80 51.39
CA PRO A 548 -15.21 41.89 52.52
C PRO A 548 -16.35 41.01 53.21
N ARG A 549 -15.97 40.19 54.23
CA ARG A 549 -16.80 39.53 55.32
C ARG A 549 -17.66 38.30 54.91
N GLY A 550 -17.79 37.20 55.68
CA GLY A 550 -17.31 36.72 57.01
C GLY A 550 -17.59 35.20 57.18
N ARG A 551 -17.59 34.50 58.34
CA ARG A 551 -17.42 34.87 59.78
C ARG A 551 -16.74 33.73 60.61
N ARG A 552 -17.39 33.09 61.63
CA ARG A 552 -16.89 32.04 62.58
C ARG A 552 -18.03 31.51 63.50
N PRO A 553 -17.92 30.48 64.41
CA PRO A 553 -16.73 29.96 65.18
C PRO A 553 -16.69 28.38 65.37
N ASP A 554 -15.89 27.65 66.19
CA ASP A 554 -14.52 27.84 66.78
C ASP A 554 -13.70 26.50 67.05
N LEU A 555 -13.90 25.75 68.17
CA LEU A 555 -12.86 24.93 68.87
C LEU A 555 -13.44 23.79 69.79
N PRO A 556 -12.69 22.84 70.44
CA PRO A 556 -11.28 22.92 70.93
C PRO A 556 -10.34 21.66 71.01
N THR A 557 -9.00 21.89 71.04
CA THR A 557 -7.91 21.17 71.79
C THR A 557 -7.56 19.68 71.52
N SER A 558 -6.32 19.16 71.70
CA SER A 558 -5.03 19.71 72.21
C SER A 558 -3.76 18.84 71.91
N LEU A 559 -2.61 19.49 71.63
CA LEU A 559 -1.20 19.12 71.97
C LEU A 559 -0.60 17.80 71.38
N ARG A 560 0.72 17.62 71.13
CA ARG A 560 1.94 18.40 71.44
C ARG A 560 3.13 18.07 70.49
N SER A 561 3.93 19.09 70.12
CA SER A 561 5.40 19.10 69.82
C SER A 561 6.15 17.80 69.40
N LEU A 562 7.03 17.81 68.39
CA LEU A 562 8.30 18.57 68.39
C LEU A 562 8.87 19.00 67.01
N THR A 563 9.71 20.03 67.07
CA THR A 563 10.45 20.81 66.07
C THR A 563 11.15 20.11 64.89
N VAL A 564 11.05 20.77 63.71
CA VAL A 564 11.97 20.69 62.56
C VAL A 564 13.13 21.68 62.71
N PRO A 565 14.33 21.41 62.13
CA PRO A 565 15.17 22.47 61.59
C PRO A 565 15.61 22.24 60.12
N ARG A 566 15.07 23.12 59.26
CA ARG A 566 15.60 23.64 57.97
C ARG A 566 16.63 22.84 57.14
N ARG A 567 16.22 22.58 55.88
CA ARG A 567 17.06 22.30 54.71
C ARG A 567 18.33 23.16 54.65
N HIS A 568 19.45 22.54 54.28
CA HIS A 568 20.57 23.18 53.59
C HIS A 568 20.76 22.51 52.23
N ARG A 569 21.18 23.29 51.21
CA ARG A 569 21.49 22.76 49.88
C ARG A 569 22.79 21.96 49.96
N PHE A 570 22.77 20.71 49.49
CA PHE A 570 23.97 19.97 49.12
C PHE A 570 23.73 19.29 47.77
N CYS A 571 24.58 19.62 46.79
CA CYS A 571 24.55 18.96 45.48
C CYS A 571 25.29 17.62 45.60
N TRP A 572 24.56 16.50 45.48
CA TRP A 572 25.17 15.18 45.38
C TRP A 572 25.47 14.85 43.93
N ARG A 573 26.74 15.02 43.53
CA ARG A 573 27.29 14.36 42.34
C ARG A 573 27.54 12.89 42.68
N HIS A 574 26.57 12.02 42.42
CA HIS A 574 26.88 10.59 42.36
C HIS A 574 27.64 10.30 41.06
N ARG A 575 28.94 10.01 41.19
CA ARG A 575 29.65 9.18 40.20
C ARG A 575 29.37 7.73 40.56
N PRO A 576 28.81 6.91 39.65
CA PRO A 576 28.93 5.46 39.77
C PRO A 576 30.42 5.09 39.77
N THR A 577 30.83 4.23 40.70
CA THR A 577 32.15 3.60 40.63
C THR A 577 32.14 2.58 39.49
N ARG A 578 32.79 2.89 38.36
CA ARG A 578 32.97 1.95 37.25
C ARG A 578 33.59 0.65 37.79
N GLY A 579 32.80 -0.41 37.86
CA GLY A 579 33.32 -1.78 37.93
C GLY A 579 34.05 -2.05 36.63
N ALA A 580 35.37 -2.18 36.68
CA ALA A 580 36.18 -2.38 35.49
C ALA A 580 36.12 -3.85 35.07
N HIS A 581 35.04 -4.22 34.37
CA HIS A 581 35.09 -5.38 33.49
C HIS A 581 36.21 -5.16 32.46
N PRO A 582 37.03 -6.17 32.15
CA PRO A 582 38.10 -6.02 31.17
C PRO A 582 37.47 -5.83 29.79
N VAL A 583 37.54 -4.60 29.26
CA VAL A 583 37.21 -4.35 27.85
C VAL A 583 38.21 -5.14 27.01
N THR A 584 37.75 -6.22 26.40
CA THR A 584 38.46 -6.93 25.35
C THR A 584 38.65 -5.97 24.19
N THR A 585 39.88 -5.51 23.96
CA THR A 585 40.22 -4.57 22.87
C THR A 585 40.36 -5.28 21.52
N THR A 586 39.51 -6.28 21.31
CA THR A 586 39.30 -6.94 20.02
C THR A 586 37.87 -6.58 19.66
N GLU A 587 37.66 -5.95 18.52
CA GLU A 587 36.30 -5.73 18.02
C GLU A 587 35.67 -7.07 17.64
N PRO A 588 34.34 -7.23 17.77
CA PRO A 588 33.66 -8.45 17.38
C PRO A 588 33.85 -8.72 15.89
N ARG A 589 33.52 -9.94 15.45
CA ARG A 589 33.37 -10.22 14.02
C ARG A 589 32.25 -9.34 13.45
N LEU A 590 32.47 -8.75 12.27
CA LEU A 590 31.35 -8.24 11.47
C LEU A 590 30.51 -9.45 11.01
N ILE A 591 29.31 -9.56 11.58
CA ILE A 591 28.40 -10.67 11.35
C ILE A 591 27.70 -10.44 10.00
N PRO A 592 27.75 -11.41 9.06
CA PRO A 592 26.98 -11.38 7.83
C PRO A 592 25.50 -11.12 8.09
N LEU A 593 24.84 -10.36 7.22
CA LEU A 593 23.43 -10.02 7.40
C LEU A 593 22.54 -11.27 7.45
N GLU A 594 22.94 -12.29 6.70
CA GLU A 594 22.32 -13.61 6.63
C GLU A 594 22.28 -14.32 7.99
N GLU A 595 23.22 -14.05 8.91
CA GLU A 595 23.25 -14.67 10.23
C GLU A 595 22.28 -14.03 11.23
N PHE A 596 21.81 -12.79 10.98
CA PHE A 596 20.81 -12.09 11.81
C PHE A 596 19.36 -12.32 11.35
N PHE A 597 19.15 -12.46 10.03
CA PHE A 597 17.82 -12.40 9.39
C PHE A 597 17.49 -13.63 8.52
N SER A 598 18.20 -14.75 8.68
CA SER A 598 17.70 -16.05 8.20
C SER A 598 16.46 -16.47 9.00
N ASP A 599 15.73 -17.47 8.50
CA ASP A 599 14.91 -18.29 9.40
C ASP A 599 15.79 -18.88 10.52
N PRO A 600 15.25 -19.07 11.75
CA PRO A 600 15.93 -19.81 12.81
C PRO A 600 16.05 -21.30 12.45
N GLU A 601 17.07 -21.97 12.98
CA GLU A 601 17.22 -23.43 12.84
C GLU A 601 16.04 -24.17 13.47
N PHE A 602 15.63 -23.73 14.67
CA PHE A 602 14.48 -24.25 15.41
C PHE A 602 13.76 -23.14 16.19
N SER A 603 12.43 -23.13 16.19
CA SER A 603 11.63 -22.16 16.96
C SER A 603 10.24 -22.69 17.35
N GLY A 604 9.57 -22.02 18.29
CA GLY A 604 8.15 -22.27 18.61
C GLY A 604 7.82 -23.71 19.02
N ALA A 605 8.62 -24.34 19.89
CA ALA A 605 8.36 -25.73 20.29
C ALA A 605 7.16 -25.88 21.24
N SER A 606 6.37 -26.95 21.05
CA SER A 606 5.22 -27.27 21.90
C SER A 606 5.00 -28.78 22.06
N LEU A 607 4.43 -29.17 23.21
CA LEU A 607 4.10 -30.57 23.53
C LEU A 607 2.72 -30.97 23.01
N SER A 608 2.60 -32.21 22.53
CA SER A 608 1.31 -32.85 22.30
C SER A 608 0.53 -33.03 23.61
N PRO A 609 -0.83 -33.11 23.59
CA PRO A 609 -1.64 -33.22 24.80
C PRO A 609 -1.26 -34.39 25.72
N ASP A 610 -0.88 -35.52 25.13
CA ASP A 610 -0.45 -36.75 25.82
C ASP A 610 1.00 -36.72 26.32
N GLY A 611 1.79 -35.69 25.95
CA GLY A 611 3.19 -35.53 26.33
C GLY A 611 4.14 -36.54 25.66
N THR A 612 3.76 -37.15 24.54
CA THR A 612 4.58 -38.14 23.80
C THR A 612 5.39 -37.56 22.65
N ARG A 613 4.96 -36.43 22.07
CA ARG A 613 5.58 -35.78 20.90
C ARG A 613 5.86 -34.31 21.14
N ILE A 614 6.83 -33.79 20.39
CA ILE A 614 7.17 -32.37 20.30
C ILE A 614 6.94 -31.95 18.85
N ALA A 615 6.24 -30.83 18.66
CA ALA A 615 6.21 -30.08 17.41
C ALA A 615 7.08 -28.82 17.55
N TYR A 616 7.64 -28.33 16.45
CA TYR A 616 8.39 -27.07 16.36
C TYR A 616 8.45 -26.59 14.90
N LEU A 617 8.87 -25.35 14.68
CA LEU A 617 9.15 -24.80 13.36
C LEU A 617 10.65 -24.96 13.05
N ALA A 618 10.97 -25.45 11.84
CA ALA A 618 12.32 -25.52 11.29
C ALA A 618 12.31 -25.37 9.75
N PRO A 619 13.41 -24.95 9.10
CA PRO A 619 13.44 -24.74 7.66
C PRO A 619 13.31 -26.04 6.85
N GLU A 620 12.42 -26.05 5.86
CA GLU A 620 12.35 -27.06 4.77
C GLU A 620 12.08 -26.32 3.45
N GLY A 621 12.67 -26.77 2.34
CA GLY A 621 12.49 -26.12 1.03
C GLY A 621 12.97 -24.66 0.90
N GLY A 622 13.54 -24.07 1.96
CA GLY A 622 13.91 -22.63 2.02
C GLY A 622 12.90 -21.73 2.76
N ARG A 623 11.98 -22.32 3.54
CA ARG A 623 11.03 -21.61 4.42
C ARG A 623 10.80 -22.41 5.72
N ARG A 624 10.47 -21.74 6.83
CA ARG A 624 9.96 -22.40 8.05
C ARG A 624 8.75 -23.30 7.74
N ASN A 625 8.78 -24.52 8.25
CA ASN A 625 7.68 -25.48 8.22
C ASN A 625 7.54 -26.18 9.58
N VAL A 626 6.40 -26.80 9.85
CA VAL A 626 6.17 -27.56 11.09
C VAL A 626 6.83 -28.93 10.97
N TRP A 627 7.62 -29.29 11.98
CA TRP A 627 8.23 -30.61 12.16
C TRP A 627 7.73 -31.25 13.44
N VAL A 628 7.55 -32.57 13.43
CA VAL A 628 7.06 -33.37 14.56
C VAL A 628 7.97 -34.57 14.80
N ARG A 629 8.27 -34.86 16.08
CA ARG A 629 9.00 -36.06 16.52
C ARG A 629 8.52 -36.57 17.88
N GLY A 630 8.86 -37.80 18.23
CA GLY A 630 8.77 -38.32 19.58
C GLY A 630 9.61 -37.50 20.57
N ILE A 631 9.19 -37.50 21.84
CA ILE A 631 9.82 -36.69 22.88
C ILE A 631 11.29 -37.05 23.10
N ASP A 632 11.63 -38.34 23.12
CA ASP A 632 12.99 -38.86 23.34
C ASP A 632 13.84 -38.96 22.05
N GLU A 633 13.27 -38.61 20.90
CA GLU A 633 13.93 -38.63 19.59
C GLU A 633 14.70 -37.33 19.33
N GLU A 634 15.45 -37.26 18.21
CA GLU A 634 16.17 -36.06 17.79
C GLU A 634 15.68 -35.54 16.42
N HIS A 635 16.18 -34.39 15.95
CA HIS A 635 15.73 -33.82 14.67
C HIS A 635 15.96 -34.75 13.46
N ALA A 636 16.98 -35.61 13.51
CA ALA A 636 17.25 -36.59 12.45
C ALA A 636 16.18 -37.70 12.31
N ASP A 637 15.31 -37.86 13.32
CA ASP A 637 14.18 -38.79 13.32
C ASP A 637 12.85 -38.07 13.01
N ALA A 638 12.86 -36.75 12.93
CA ALA A 638 11.66 -35.92 12.80
C ALA A 638 11.06 -35.96 11.39
N VAL A 639 9.75 -35.76 11.33
CA VAL A 639 8.99 -35.65 10.08
C VAL A 639 8.57 -34.21 9.87
N CYS A 640 8.83 -33.65 8.69
CA CYS A 640 8.24 -32.38 8.25
C CYS A 640 6.79 -32.63 7.85
N VAL A 641 5.85 -31.89 8.42
CA VAL A 641 4.40 -32.14 8.27
C VAL A 641 3.65 -30.98 7.61
N THR A 642 4.35 -29.88 7.29
CA THR A 642 3.89 -28.87 6.33
C THR A 642 4.95 -28.70 5.25
N HIS A 643 4.54 -28.25 4.05
CA HIS A 643 5.42 -28.05 2.90
C HIS A 643 5.14 -26.71 2.21
N ASP A 644 5.00 -25.63 2.98
CA ASP A 644 4.95 -24.27 2.43
C ASP A 644 6.32 -23.88 1.87
N THR A 645 6.33 -23.38 0.63
CA THR A 645 7.53 -22.89 -0.06
C THR A 645 7.35 -21.45 -0.56
N ARG A 646 6.47 -20.68 0.09
CA ARG A 646 6.09 -19.32 -0.32
C ARG A 646 6.38 -18.28 0.76
N ARG A 647 5.82 -18.43 1.95
CA ARG A 647 6.04 -17.54 3.12
C ARG A 647 6.66 -18.26 4.32
N GLY A 648 6.45 -19.58 4.41
CA GLY A 648 6.72 -20.37 5.61
C GLY A 648 5.62 -20.25 6.65
N VAL A 649 5.53 -21.24 7.53
CA VAL A 649 4.50 -21.31 8.59
C VAL A 649 5.00 -20.58 9.83
N GLY A 650 4.24 -19.57 10.29
CA GLY A 650 4.57 -18.79 11.48
C GLY A 650 3.91 -19.26 12.78
N LYS A 651 2.76 -19.96 12.70
CA LYS A 651 1.87 -20.25 13.84
C LYS A 651 1.15 -21.59 13.64
N TYR A 652 1.14 -22.44 14.66
CA TYR A 652 0.50 -23.76 14.61
C TYR A 652 -0.04 -24.20 15.98
N HIS A 653 -0.99 -25.14 16.00
CA HIS A 653 -1.71 -25.60 17.18
C HIS A 653 -1.84 -27.13 17.23
N TRP A 654 -1.74 -27.69 18.44
CA TRP A 654 -2.15 -29.08 18.72
C TRP A 654 -3.63 -29.16 19.08
N THR A 655 -4.37 -30.04 18.43
CA THR A 655 -5.75 -30.42 18.80
C THR A 655 -5.79 -31.43 19.96
N ASP A 656 -6.99 -31.75 20.45
CA ASP A 656 -7.24 -32.74 21.50
C ASP A 656 -6.98 -34.18 21.02
N ASP A 657 -7.41 -34.53 19.81
CA ASP A 657 -6.92 -35.69 19.08
C ASP A 657 -5.50 -35.39 18.57
N PRO A 658 -4.45 -36.08 19.08
CA PRO A 658 -3.07 -35.80 18.71
C PRO A 658 -2.68 -36.41 17.35
N ARG A 659 -3.64 -36.96 16.58
CA ARG A 659 -3.46 -37.24 15.16
C ARG A 659 -3.39 -35.96 14.31
N TRP A 660 -4.11 -34.91 14.70
CA TRP A 660 -4.21 -33.71 13.88
C TRP A 660 -3.30 -32.59 14.43
N LEU A 661 -2.89 -31.71 13.51
CA LEU A 661 -2.19 -30.48 13.81
C LEU A 661 -2.76 -29.39 12.90
N LEU A 662 -2.94 -28.20 13.45
CA LEU A 662 -3.48 -27.05 12.72
C LEU A 662 -2.39 -26.01 12.50
N TYR A 663 -2.46 -25.25 11.41
CA TYR A 663 -1.61 -24.06 11.24
C TYR A 663 -2.37 -22.92 10.57
N GLU A 664 -1.93 -21.69 10.82
CA GLU A 664 -2.48 -20.50 10.19
C GLU A 664 -1.54 -20.00 9.09
N GLN A 665 -2.10 -19.65 7.94
CA GLN A 665 -1.38 -19.08 6.79
C GLN A 665 -2.29 -18.13 6.00
N ASP A 666 -1.76 -17.03 5.51
CA ASP A 666 -2.45 -16.05 4.65
C ASP A 666 -1.89 -16.13 3.20
N THR A 667 -1.93 -15.03 2.43
CA THR A 667 -1.23 -14.95 1.13
C THR A 667 -0.49 -13.63 0.98
N ASP A 668 0.83 -13.73 0.78
CA ASP A 668 1.72 -12.64 0.32
C ASP A 668 1.68 -11.35 1.15
N GLY A 669 1.26 -11.43 2.43
CA GLY A 669 1.16 -10.27 3.33
C GLY A 669 -0.23 -9.67 3.50
N ASN A 670 -1.27 -10.24 2.87
CA ASN A 670 -2.63 -9.69 2.91
C ASN A 670 -3.36 -9.81 4.27
N GLU A 671 -2.81 -10.59 5.21
CA GLU A 671 -3.40 -10.90 6.52
C GLU A 671 -4.79 -11.57 6.45
N ASP A 672 -5.18 -12.11 5.29
CA ASP A 672 -6.37 -12.97 5.16
C ASP A 672 -6.04 -14.38 5.65
N TRP A 673 -5.85 -14.52 6.95
CA TRP A 673 -5.42 -15.76 7.60
C TRP A 673 -6.49 -16.87 7.47
N HIS A 674 -6.10 -18.00 6.88
CA HIS A 674 -6.87 -19.24 6.84
C HIS A 674 -6.28 -20.26 7.83
N LEU A 675 -7.13 -21.15 8.36
CA LEU A 675 -6.77 -22.24 9.25
C LEU A 675 -6.70 -23.57 8.48
N TYR A 676 -5.51 -24.13 8.38
CA TYR A 676 -5.22 -25.40 7.71
C TYR A 676 -5.07 -26.54 8.71
N ARG A 677 -5.29 -27.77 8.24
CA ARG A 677 -5.15 -29.02 8.99
C ARG A 677 -4.23 -30.01 8.31
N VAL A 678 -3.35 -30.61 9.10
CA VAL A 678 -2.42 -31.67 8.74
C VAL A 678 -2.82 -32.98 9.41
N ASP A 679 -2.64 -34.10 8.71
CA ASP A 679 -2.80 -35.46 9.25
C ASP A 679 -1.43 -36.06 9.63
N LEU A 680 -1.16 -36.25 10.92
CA LEU A 680 0.13 -36.79 11.38
C LEU A 680 0.25 -38.31 11.16
N ASP A 681 -0.84 -39.01 10.82
CA ASP A 681 -0.78 -40.40 10.33
C ASP A 681 -0.46 -40.48 8.82
N ALA A 682 -0.55 -39.36 8.09
CA ALA A 682 -0.34 -39.26 6.64
C ALA A 682 0.36 -37.94 6.23
N PRO A 683 1.57 -37.66 6.73
CA PRO A 683 2.23 -36.35 6.60
C PRO A 683 2.62 -35.96 5.16
N ASP A 684 2.69 -36.92 4.23
CA ASP A 684 2.89 -36.65 2.79
C ASP A 684 1.62 -36.14 2.07
N GLU A 685 0.43 -36.17 2.72
CA GLU A 685 -0.81 -35.67 2.13
C GLU A 685 -0.94 -34.14 2.25
N PRO A 686 -1.42 -33.42 1.22
CA PRO A 686 -1.58 -31.97 1.28
C PRO A 686 -2.51 -31.53 2.42
N ALA A 687 -2.11 -30.46 3.13
CA ALA A 687 -2.90 -29.86 4.17
C ALA A 687 -4.28 -29.39 3.66
N VAL A 688 -5.30 -29.56 4.48
CA VAL A 688 -6.69 -29.21 4.16
C VAL A 688 -7.02 -27.85 4.76
N ASP A 689 -7.41 -26.90 3.91
CA ASP A 689 -8.01 -25.63 4.33
C ASP A 689 -9.36 -25.89 5.01
N LEU A 690 -9.47 -25.60 6.31
CA LEU A 690 -10.73 -25.70 7.06
C LEU A 690 -11.58 -24.43 6.94
N THR A 691 -10.97 -23.32 6.50
CA THR A 691 -11.62 -22.02 6.38
C THR A 691 -11.32 -21.39 5.01
N PRO A 692 -11.77 -21.99 3.89
CA PRO A 692 -11.64 -21.39 2.56
C PRO A 692 -12.56 -20.16 2.46
N LEU A 693 -12.04 -19.04 2.93
CA LEU A 693 -12.71 -17.75 3.04
C LEU A 693 -12.54 -16.92 1.74
N PRO A 694 -13.44 -15.96 1.47
CA PRO A 694 -13.25 -15.00 0.39
C PRO A 694 -12.20 -13.92 0.78
N PRO A 695 -11.57 -13.23 -0.19
CA PRO A 695 -10.64 -12.13 0.09
C PRO A 695 -11.25 -11.05 1.00
N GLY A 696 -10.46 -10.55 1.95
CA GLY A 696 -10.89 -9.64 3.02
C GLY A 696 -11.52 -10.34 4.24
N SER A 697 -11.66 -11.67 4.22
CA SER A 697 -12.12 -12.47 5.36
C SER A 697 -10.97 -13.31 5.93
N ARG A 698 -10.95 -13.45 7.25
CA ARG A 698 -9.83 -14.03 8.03
C ARG A 698 -10.27 -14.70 9.32
N VAL A 699 -9.47 -15.63 9.78
CA VAL A 699 -9.46 -16.16 11.15
C VAL A 699 -8.73 -15.18 12.07
N VAL A 700 -9.27 -14.96 13.27
CA VAL A 700 -8.64 -14.12 14.31
C VAL A 700 -8.55 -14.81 15.69
N GLY A 701 -9.20 -15.97 15.86
CA GLY A 701 -9.14 -16.76 17.08
C GLY A 701 -9.41 -18.24 16.80
N VAL A 702 -8.71 -19.12 17.53
CA VAL A 702 -8.81 -20.58 17.45
C VAL A 702 -8.73 -21.13 18.87
N ASP A 703 -9.86 -21.63 19.37
CA ASP A 703 -10.05 -22.02 20.77
C ASP A 703 -10.49 -23.50 20.87
N PRO A 704 -10.07 -24.24 21.92
CA PRO A 704 -10.57 -25.58 22.20
C PRO A 704 -12.05 -25.52 22.66
N LEU A 705 -12.82 -26.59 22.39
CA LEU A 705 -14.20 -26.71 22.83
C LEU A 705 -14.37 -27.86 23.83
N GLU A 706 -14.56 -27.55 25.11
CA GLU A 706 -14.72 -28.55 26.17
C GLU A 706 -16.00 -29.38 25.96
N GLY A 707 -15.90 -30.69 26.18
CA GLY A 707 -17.04 -31.61 26.10
C GLY A 707 -17.47 -32.00 24.68
N VAL A 708 -16.82 -31.48 23.63
CA VAL A 708 -17.05 -31.86 22.23
C VAL A 708 -15.74 -32.29 21.56
N PRO A 709 -15.25 -33.52 21.83
CA PRO A 709 -13.95 -33.98 21.32
C PRO A 709 -13.85 -33.95 19.79
N GLY A 710 -12.65 -33.64 19.28
CA GLY A 710 -12.39 -33.46 17.85
C GLY A 710 -13.03 -32.20 17.23
N SER A 711 -13.53 -31.26 18.04
CA SER A 711 -14.06 -29.97 17.58
C SER A 711 -13.30 -28.79 18.18
N ILE A 712 -13.18 -27.73 17.38
CA ILE A 712 -12.61 -26.43 17.77
C ILE A 712 -13.65 -25.33 17.57
N LEU A 713 -13.52 -24.23 18.33
CA LEU A 713 -14.14 -22.95 18.02
C LEU A 713 -13.17 -22.09 17.20
N VAL A 714 -13.67 -21.44 16.17
CA VAL A 714 -12.91 -20.56 15.28
C VAL A 714 -13.68 -19.26 15.10
N LEU A 715 -13.02 -18.15 15.42
CA LEU A 715 -13.54 -16.80 15.33
C LEU A 715 -13.11 -16.21 13.97
N MET A 716 -14.05 -16.02 13.04
CA MET A 716 -13.75 -15.59 11.66
C MET A 716 -14.88 -14.76 11.01
N ASN A 717 -14.54 -13.81 10.13
CA ASN A 717 -15.50 -12.88 9.52
C ASN A 717 -16.08 -13.33 8.17
N ARG A 718 -16.92 -14.37 8.16
CA ARG A 718 -17.72 -14.73 6.96
C ARG A 718 -18.77 -13.67 6.59
N ARG A 719 -19.16 -12.82 7.53
CA ARG A 719 -19.86 -11.55 7.28
C ARG A 719 -18.79 -10.44 7.40
N PRO A 720 -18.53 -9.58 6.40
CA PRO A 720 -17.33 -8.73 6.37
C PRO A 720 -17.04 -7.91 7.64
N LEU A 721 -18.09 -7.47 8.37
CA LEU A 721 -18.00 -6.61 9.55
C LEU A 721 -18.06 -7.33 10.90
N TYR A 722 -18.22 -8.67 10.91
CA TYR A 722 -18.54 -9.44 12.12
C TYR A 722 -17.65 -10.68 12.20
N PHE A 723 -16.84 -10.78 13.24
CA PHE A 723 -16.12 -12.01 13.55
C PHE A 723 -17.04 -12.94 14.34
N ASP A 724 -17.60 -13.95 13.66
CA ASP A 724 -18.55 -14.89 14.26
C ASP A 724 -17.83 -16.16 14.74
N TYR A 725 -18.37 -16.79 15.78
CA TYR A 725 -17.87 -18.09 16.23
C TYR A 725 -18.48 -19.20 15.37
N PHE A 726 -17.62 -20.00 14.77
CA PHE A 726 -17.96 -21.25 14.12
C PHE A 726 -17.32 -22.41 14.87
N ARG A 727 -18.04 -23.51 15.03
CA ARG A 727 -17.47 -24.76 15.48
C ARG A 727 -17.11 -25.60 14.26
N ILE A 728 -15.84 -26.00 14.15
CA ILE A 728 -15.36 -26.88 13.08
C ILE A 728 -15.07 -28.27 13.67
N ASP A 729 -15.63 -29.32 13.08
CA ASP A 729 -15.19 -30.70 13.31
C ASP A 729 -13.84 -30.91 12.60
N VAL A 730 -12.78 -31.17 13.37
CA VAL A 730 -11.40 -31.20 12.88
C VAL A 730 -11.22 -32.30 11.83
N ALA A 731 -11.75 -33.50 12.04
CA ALA A 731 -11.49 -34.65 11.18
C ALA A 731 -12.20 -34.56 9.80
N SER A 732 -13.43 -34.03 9.76
CA SER A 732 -14.21 -33.89 8.52
C SER A 732 -14.08 -32.53 7.85
N GLY A 733 -13.76 -31.48 8.60
CA GLY A 733 -13.86 -30.08 8.15
C GLY A 733 -15.29 -29.53 8.15
N GLU A 734 -16.28 -30.22 8.73
CA GLU A 734 -17.66 -29.70 8.82
C GLU A 734 -17.69 -28.42 9.67
N THR A 735 -17.84 -27.26 9.01
CA THR A 735 -18.03 -25.98 9.68
C THR A 735 -19.50 -25.76 10.03
N THR A 736 -19.79 -25.56 11.31
CA THR A 736 -21.12 -25.18 11.82
C THR A 736 -21.07 -23.80 12.47
N LEU A 737 -22.05 -22.93 12.19
CA LEU A 737 -22.21 -21.65 12.89
C LEU A 737 -22.57 -21.94 14.36
N HIS A 738 -21.80 -21.37 15.29
CA HIS A 738 -21.96 -21.58 16.74
C HIS A 738 -22.61 -20.36 17.40
N LEU A 739 -22.10 -19.15 17.13
CA LEU A 739 -22.69 -17.89 17.56
C LEU A 739 -22.40 -16.75 16.57
N GLU A 740 -23.44 -16.05 16.13
CA GLU A 740 -23.31 -14.75 15.44
C GLU A 740 -23.09 -13.63 16.46
N GLN A 741 -22.11 -12.76 16.22
CA GLN A 741 -21.96 -11.53 16.99
C GLN A 741 -23.10 -10.54 16.68
N PRO A 742 -23.64 -9.84 17.69
CA PRO A 742 -24.86 -9.02 17.55
C PRO A 742 -24.64 -7.67 16.85
N GLY A 743 -23.42 -7.13 16.83
CA GLY A 743 -23.11 -5.81 16.26
C GLY A 743 -21.61 -5.55 16.11
N PRO A 744 -21.16 -4.70 15.16
CA PRO A 744 -19.78 -4.23 15.11
C PRO A 744 -19.44 -3.47 16.40
N GLY A 745 -18.29 -3.75 17.00
CA GLY A 745 -17.91 -3.18 18.31
C GLY A 745 -18.63 -3.79 19.52
N GLU A 746 -19.33 -4.91 19.34
CA GLU A 746 -19.77 -5.80 20.43
C GLU A 746 -19.16 -7.19 20.29
N THR A 747 -18.65 -7.72 21.41
CA THR A 747 -18.07 -9.06 21.49
C THR A 747 -18.72 -9.83 22.62
N VAL A 748 -19.54 -10.82 22.28
CA VAL A 748 -19.93 -11.90 23.18
C VAL A 748 -18.71 -12.80 23.43
N LEU A 749 -18.48 -13.14 24.69
CA LEU A 749 -17.40 -14.02 25.17
C LEU A 749 -18.01 -15.32 25.72
N LEU A 750 -17.36 -16.43 25.39
CA LEU A 750 -17.82 -17.78 25.70
C LEU A 750 -17.06 -18.39 26.87
N ASP A 751 -17.68 -19.32 27.59
CA ASP A 751 -16.97 -20.24 28.49
C ASP A 751 -16.34 -21.41 27.71
N PRO A 752 -15.51 -22.27 28.34
CA PRO A 752 -14.88 -23.41 27.64
C PRO A 752 -15.86 -24.40 27.01
N ALA A 753 -17.11 -24.47 27.49
CA ALA A 753 -18.18 -25.28 26.90
C ALA A 753 -18.90 -24.57 25.73
N GLY A 754 -18.43 -23.39 25.33
CA GLY A 754 -18.98 -22.58 24.25
C GLY A 754 -20.25 -21.80 24.61
N LEU A 755 -20.59 -21.63 25.89
CA LEU A 755 -21.80 -20.93 26.31
C LEU A 755 -21.54 -19.41 26.47
N PRO A 756 -22.45 -18.53 26.00
CA PRO A 756 -22.35 -17.09 26.25
C PRO A 756 -22.44 -16.74 27.74
N VAL A 757 -21.37 -16.18 28.30
CA VAL A 757 -21.29 -15.83 29.74
C VAL A 757 -20.96 -14.36 29.99
N PHE A 758 -20.24 -13.70 29.10
CA PHE A 758 -19.96 -12.26 29.17
C PHE A 758 -20.14 -11.60 27.81
N ALA A 759 -20.25 -10.27 27.80
CA ALA A 759 -20.11 -9.46 26.59
C ALA A 759 -19.39 -8.14 26.90
N SER A 760 -18.66 -7.61 25.93
CA SER A 760 -18.14 -6.24 25.93
C SER A 760 -18.71 -5.47 24.74
N ARG A 761 -19.03 -4.17 24.92
CA ARG A 761 -19.49 -3.27 23.85
C ARG A 761 -18.86 -1.90 24.03
N LEU A 762 -18.40 -1.30 22.93
CA LEU A 762 -18.02 0.11 22.88
C LEU A 762 -19.27 0.99 22.75
N VAL A 763 -19.46 1.94 23.67
CA VAL A 763 -20.62 2.86 23.72
C VAL A 763 -20.14 4.26 24.07
N ASP A 764 -20.38 5.25 23.21
CA ASP A 764 -20.01 6.66 23.40
C ASP A 764 -18.52 6.91 23.77
N GLY A 765 -17.63 5.98 23.40
CA GLY A 765 -16.20 6.00 23.75
C GLY A 765 -15.82 5.24 25.04
N GLU A 766 -16.80 4.69 25.77
CA GLU A 766 -16.57 3.84 26.95
C GLU A 766 -16.69 2.35 26.61
N TRP A 767 -15.79 1.53 27.13
CA TRP A 767 -15.91 0.07 27.07
C TRP A 767 -16.84 -0.42 28.19
N GLN A 768 -18.03 -0.90 27.84
CA GLN A 768 -19.02 -1.43 28.78
C GLN A 768 -19.01 -2.96 28.79
N PHE A 769 -18.95 -3.56 29.97
CA PHE A 769 -18.91 -5.01 30.19
C PHE A 769 -20.18 -5.51 30.86
N PHE A 770 -20.64 -6.68 30.40
CA PHE A 770 -21.90 -7.30 30.81
C PHE A 770 -21.65 -8.77 31.19
N ALA A 771 -22.31 -9.23 32.26
CA ALA A 771 -22.55 -10.65 32.47
C ALA A 771 -23.81 -11.06 31.70
N ILE A 772 -23.82 -12.26 31.12
CA ILE A 772 -24.98 -12.84 30.44
C ILE A 772 -25.66 -13.82 31.39
N ASP A 773 -26.90 -13.52 31.78
CA ASP A 773 -27.72 -14.44 32.57
C ASP A 773 -28.24 -15.60 31.68
N PRO A 774 -28.53 -16.82 32.20
CA PRO A 774 -28.92 -17.98 31.38
C PRO A 774 -30.23 -17.88 30.58
N ASP A 775 -30.96 -16.77 30.67
CA ASP A 775 -32.11 -16.43 29.81
C ASP A 775 -31.72 -15.54 28.62
N GLY A 776 -30.41 -15.28 28.43
CA GLY A 776 -29.84 -14.41 27.40
C GLY A 776 -29.75 -12.94 27.77
N ARG A 777 -30.15 -12.55 29.00
CA ARG A 777 -30.13 -11.14 29.42
C ARG A 777 -28.72 -10.67 29.77
N GLN A 778 -28.23 -9.66 29.05
CA GLN A 778 -27.06 -8.87 29.44
C GLN A 778 -27.37 -8.00 30.67
N ARG A 779 -26.46 -8.00 31.65
CA ARG A 779 -26.48 -7.18 32.86
C ARG A 779 -25.11 -6.49 33.03
N PRO A 780 -25.03 -5.14 33.05
CA PRO A 780 -23.75 -4.44 33.15
C PRO A 780 -23.06 -4.73 34.49
N ILE A 781 -21.74 -4.89 34.44
CA ILE A 781 -20.87 -5.20 35.58
C ILE A 781 -19.65 -4.28 35.71
N HIS A 782 -19.15 -3.69 34.60
CA HIS A 782 -17.98 -2.80 34.62
C HIS A 782 -18.00 -1.83 33.43
N THR A 783 -17.28 -0.72 33.56
CA THR A 783 -17.03 0.27 32.51
C THR A 783 -15.56 0.71 32.62
N ALA A 784 -14.89 0.88 31.48
CA ALA A 784 -13.54 1.45 31.38
C ALA A 784 -13.49 2.58 30.34
N ASP A 785 -12.65 3.60 30.58
CA ASP A 785 -12.47 4.74 29.66
C ASP A 785 -11.72 4.27 28.40
N GLY A 786 -12.29 4.51 27.23
CA GLY A 786 -11.67 4.12 25.95
C GLY A 786 -10.35 4.81 25.66
N ALA A 787 -10.12 6.02 26.18
CA ALA A 787 -8.86 6.73 26.01
C ALA A 787 -7.71 6.05 26.79
N GLU A 788 -8.01 5.32 27.86
CA GLU A 788 -7.04 4.49 28.59
C GLU A 788 -6.78 3.14 27.89
N HIS A 789 -7.61 2.76 26.92
CA HIS A 789 -7.63 1.44 26.27
C HIS A 789 -7.77 1.54 24.72
N PRO A 790 -6.80 2.17 24.02
CA PRO A 790 -6.87 2.42 22.57
C PRO A 790 -6.80 1.13 21.73
N VAL A 791 -6.12 0.09 22.20
CA VAL A 791 -6.10 -1.26 21.56
C VAL A 791 -7.20 -2.18 22.09
N GLY A 792 -8.21 -1.61 22.75
CA GLY A 792 -9.19 -2.36 23.54
C GLY A 792 -8.71 -2.64 24.96
N VAL A 793 -9.62 -3.10 25.80
CA VAL A 793 -9.29 -3.62 27.14
C VAL A 793 -8.78 -5.04 26.96
N LEU A 794 -7.58 -5.32 27.44
CA LEU A 794 -6.88 -6.60 27.25
C LEU A 794 -6.30 -7.08 28.59
N PRO A 795 -6.29 -8.40 28.86
CA PRO A 795 -6.98 -9.46 28.13
C PRO A 795 -8.51 -9.37 28.33
N GLN A 796 -9.28 -10.28 27.73
CA GLN A 796 -10.69 -10.52 28.06
C GLN A 796 -10.91 -12.02 28.30
N HIS A 797 -10.12 -12.60 29.22
CA HIS A 797 -10.05 -14.05 29.43
C HIS A 797 -11.14 -14.52 30.41
N VAL A 798 -12.04 -15.38 29.94
CA VAL A 798 -13.08 -15.99 30.78
C VAL A 798 -12.45 -17.07 31.68
N THR A 799 -12.77 -17.07 32.98
CA THR A 799 -12.26 -18.11 33.90
C THR A 799 -12.88 -19.47 33.57
N PRO A 800 -12.16 -20.60 33.75
CA PRO A 800 -12.65 -21.92 33.33
C PRO A 800 -13.99 -22.34 33.92
N ASP A 801 -14.34 -21.84 35.11
CA ASP A 801 -15.63 -22.11 35.76
C ASP A 801 -16.81 -21.29 35.20
N GLY A 802 -16.57 -20.43 34.20
CA GLY A 802 -17.54 -19.53 33.57
C GLY A 802 -17.97 -18.34 34.43
N ARG A 803 -17.43 -18.17 35.65
CA ARG A 803 -17.93 -17.19 36.64
C ARG A 803 -17.12 -15.90 36.74
N GLY A 804 -16.04 -15.77 35.98
CA GLY A 804 -15.14 -14.62 36.05
C GLY A 804 -14.68 -14.16 34.68
N LEU A 805 -14.46 -12.86 34.56
CA LEU A 805 -13.77 -12.25 33.41
C LEU A 805 -12.48 -11.58 33.92
N LEU A 806 -11.34 -11.95 33.35
CA LEU A 806 -10.04 -11.37 33.64
C LEU A 806 -9.70 -10.29 32.60
N LEU A 807 -9.36 -9.09 33.07
CA LEU A 807 -9.01 -7.95 32.21
C LEU A 807 -8.02 -6.98 32.87
N GLY A 808 -7.33 -6.18 32.05
CA GLY A 808 -6.44 -5.11 32.50
C GLY A 808 -7.21 -3.84 32.91
N SER A 809 -6.90 -3.26 34.07
CA SER A 809 -7.53 -2.01 34.54
C SER A 809 -6.62 -1.17 35.44
N TYR A 810 -6.41 0.10 35.08
CA TYR A 810 -5.67 1.09 35.89
C TYR A 810 -6.38 1.45 37.20
N GLY A 811 -7.72 1.51 37.19
CA GLY A 811 -8.52 1.93 38.34
C GLY A 811 -8.14 3.32 38.87
N ASP A 812 -7.95 3.43 40.18
CA ASP A 812 -7.51 4.67 40.85
C ASP A 812 -5.99 4.94 40.71
N GLY A 813 -5.23 4.01 40.12
CA GLY A 813 -3.77 4.01 40.07
C GLY A 813 -3.17 4.68 38.84
N ASP A 814 -1.95 4.28 38.49
CA ASP A 814 -1.28 4.65 37.25
C ASP A 814 -0.78 3.40 36.51
N ASP A 815 -0.43 2.34 37.26
CA ASP A 815 -0.04 1.02 36.76
C ASP A 815 -1.27 0.17 36.30
N LEU A 816 -1.15 -0.53 35.17
CA LEU A 816 -2.19 -1.42 34.62
C LEU A 816 -2.23 -2.76 35.38
N GLN A 817 -3.35 -3.09 36.02
CA GLN A 817 -3.49 -4.26 36.88
C GLN A 817 -4.34 -5.35 36.24
N LEU A 818 -4.03 -6.63 36.46
CA LEU A 818 -4.93 -7.73 36.14
C LEU A 818 -6.02 -7.83 37.21
N ILE A 819 -7.28 -7.71 36.81
CA ILE A 819 -8.44 -7.82 37.69
C ILE A 819 -9.39 -8.93 37.23
N ARG A 820 -10.11 -9.52 38.18
CA ARG A 820 -11.28 -10.37 37.94
C ARG A 820 -12.55 -9.58 38.21
N LEU A 821 -13.49 -9.63 37.28
CA LEU A 821 -14.89 -9.28 37.51
C LEU A 821 -15.69 -10.56 37.78
N ASP A 822 -16.54 -10.57 38.80
CA ASP A 822 -17.45 -11.70 39.05
C ASP A 822 -18.74 -11.62 38.22
N HIS A 823 -19.14 -12.75 37.61
CA HIS A 823 -20.35 -12.87 36.81
C HIS A 823 -21.63 -12.53 37.59
N ALA A 824 -21.75 -13.06 38.82
CA ALA A 824 -22.99 -12.98 39.58
C ALA A 824 -23.14 -11.63 40.29
N THR A 825 -22.06 -11.06 40.82
CA THR A 825 -22.10 -9.81 41.61
C THR A 825 -21.62 -8.56 40.88
N GLY A 826 -20.78 -8.71 39.84
CA GLY A 826 -20.01 -7.61 39.26
C GLY A 826 -18.87 -7.11 40.15
N GLU A 827 -18.48 -7.87 41.19
CA GLU A 827 -17.41 -7.48 42.11
C GLU A 827 -16.03 -7.53 41.43
N ARG A 828 -15.28 -6.42 41.51
CA ARG A 828 -13.88 -6.31 41.08
C ARG A 828 -12.95 -6.81 42.17
N THR A 829 -12.10 -7.79 41.84
CA THR A 829 -10.97 -8.22 42.66
C THR A 829 -9.68 -8.04 41.89
N VAL A 830 -8.62 -7.49 42.50
CA VAL A 830 -7.28 -7.47 41.89
C VAL A 830 -6.67 -8.86 41.99
N VAL A 831 -6.24 -9.41 40.84
CA VAL A 831 -5.59 -10.73 40.74
C VAL A 831 -4.08 -10.58 40.75
N ALA A 832 -3.55 -9.64 39.96
CA ALA A 832 -2.12 -9.34 39.91
C ALA A 832 -1.90 -7.83 39.72
N ALA A 833 -0.94 -7.26 40.46
CA ALA A 833 -0.53 -5.87 40.33
C ALA A 833 0.92 -5.73 40.83
N VAL A 834 1.81 -5.24 39.97
CA VAL A 834 3.24 -5.07 40.27
C VAL A 834 3.53 -3.57 40.31
N ALA A 835 3.97 -3.06 41.46
CA ALA A 835 3.97 -1.61 41.69
C ALA A 835 5.02 -0.87 40.83
N GLY A 836 4.55 0.05 39.98
CA GLY A 836 5.36 0.75 38.97
C GLY A 836 5.57 -0.02 37.67
N HIS A 837 4.77 -1.06 37.41
CA HIS A 837 4.85 -1.91 36.22
C HIS A 837 3.45 -2.24 35.69
N ASP A 838 3.18 -1.93 34.42
CA ASP A 838 1.94 -2.32 33.74
C ASP A 838 1.91 -3.82 33.42
N LEU A 839 0.71 -4.40 33.39
CA LEU A 839 0.43 -5.66 32.73
C LEU A 839 0.84 -5.56 31.25
N ASP A 840 1.67 -6.49 30.78
CA ASP A 840 2.16 -6.52 29.40
C ASP A 840 1.04 -7.01 28.47
N THR A 841 0.64 -6.17 27.51
CA THR A 841 -0.44 -6.45 26.54
C THR A 841 0.05 -6.83 25.15
N LEU A 842 1.37 -6.85 24.89
CA LEU A 842 1.93 -6.92 23.53
C LEU A 842 1.59 -8.25 22.83
N GLY A 843 1.55 -9.36 23.57
CA GLY A 843 1.17 -10.69 23.08
C GLY A 843 -0.28 -10.85 22.58
N ALA A 844 -1.12 -9.81 22.68
CA ALA A 844 -2.43 -9.76 22.04
C ALA A 844 -2.44 -9.00 20.70
N LEU A 845 -1.35 -8.29 20.35
CA LEU A 845 -1.19 -7.61 19.07
C LEU A 845 -0.52 -8.51 18.01
N ASP A 846 0.36 -9.43 18.46
CA ASP A 846 0.97 -10.47 17.63
C ASP A 846 1.15 -11.76 18.47
N PRO A 847 0.53 -12.89 18.11
CA PRO A 847 0.64 -14.15 18.87
C PRO A 847 2.01 -14.83 18.77
N ARG A 848 2.95 -14.28 17.99
CA ARG A 848 4.37 -14.68 17.98
C ARG A 848 5.15 -14.06 19.15
N LEU A 849 4.64 -12.98 19.73
CA LEU A 849 5.19 -12.35 20.92
C LEU A 849 4.79 -13.12 22.20
N PRO A 850 5.50 -12.94 23.32
CA PRO A 850 5.18 -13.61 24.58
C PRO A 850 3.78 -13.27 25.10
N PRO A 851 3.02 -14.23 25.64
CA PRO A 851 1.62 -14.02 26.01
C PRO A 851 1.45 -13.20 27.30
N ILE A 852 0.33 -12.47 27.37
CA ILE A 852 -0.13 -11.73 28.56
C ILE A 852 -0.30 -12.67 29.77
N LEU A 853 -0.97 -13.81 29.53
CA LEU A 853 -1.30 -14.82 30.52
C LEU A 853 -0.71 -16.16 30.09
N PHE A 854 -0.06 -16.85 31.01
CA PHE A 854 0.31 -18.25 30.85
C PHE A 854 -0.84 -19.12 31.35
N THR A 855 -1.40 -19.98 30.51
CA THR A 855 -2.55 -20.83 30.84
C THR A 855 -2.19 -22.32 30.82
N ARG A 856 -2.93 -23.12 31.58
CA ARG A 856 -2.81 -24.58 31.61
C ARG A 856 -3.49 -25.18 30.37
N ARG A 857 -2.80 -26.10 29.65
CA ARG A 857 -3.43 -26.86 28.55
C ARG A 857 -4.67 -27.61 29.07
N GLY A 858 -5.72 -27.66 28.26
CA GLY A 858 -6.97 -28.36 28.56
C GLY A 858 -7.89 -27.55 29.46
N SER A 859 -7.45 -27.18 30.68
CA SER A 859 -8.33 -26.51 31.64
C SER A 859 -8.39 -24.98 31.51
N GLY A 860 -7.45 -24.31 30.83
CA GLY A 860 -7.45 -22.85 30.67
C GLY A 860 -7.18 -22.04 31.95
N GLU A 861 -6.80 -22.70 33.05
CA GLU A 861 -6.47 -22.04 34.32
C GLU A 861 -5.22 -21.17 34.19
N VAL A 862 -5.22 -19.99 34.83
CA VAL A 862 -4.13 -19.01 34.68
C VAL A 862 -3.01 -19.32 35.67
N LEU A 863 -1.86 -19.70 35.12
CA LEU A 863 -0.64 -20.07 35.82
C LEU A 863 0.16 -18.85 36.29
N ALA A 864 0.30 -17.86 35.41
CA ALA A 864 1.08 -16.64 35.63
C ALA A 864 0.62 -15.50 34.70
N ALA A 865 0.98 -14.25 35.04
CA ALA A 865 0.75 -13.06 34.23
C ALA A 865 2.05 -12.28 33.98
N ARG A 866 2.15 -11.62 32.82
CA ARG A 866 3.32 -10.88 32.35
C ARG A 866 3.24 -9.39 32.66
N PHE A 867 4.33 -8.78 33.09
CA PHE A 867 4.42 -7.35 33.40
C PHE A 867 5.66 -6.70 32.75
N VAL A 868 5.51 -5.47 32.26
CA VAL A 868 6.53 -4.69 31.54
C VAL A 868 7.61 -4.17 32.50
N GLY A 869 8.83 -3.91 32.02
CA GLY A 869 9.87 -3.21 32.80
C GLY A 869 11.27 -3.32 32.18
N ASP A 870 12.28 -2.72 32.85
CA ASP A 870 13.72 -2.79 32.49
C ASP A 870 14.20 -4.20 32.11
N ARG A 871 13.54 -5.20 32.72
CA ARG A 871 13.53 -6.60 32.34
C ARG A 871 12.14 -7.15 32.66
N GLY A 872 11.50 -7.83 31.70
CA GLY A 872 10.12 -8.31 31.86
C GLY A 872 9.92 -9.21 33.08
N HIS A 873 8.81 -9.00 33.80
CA HIS A 873 8.47 -9.71 35.03
C HIS A 873 7.35 -10.74 34.80
N ILE A 874 7.40 -11.83 35.57
CA ILE A 874 6.43 -12.94 35.51
C ILE A 874 5.86 -13.13 36.91
N GLU A 875 4.62 -12.71 37.11
CA GLU A 875 3.91 -12.88 38.38
C GLU A 875 3.19 -14.22 38.38
N VAL A 876 3.62 -15.16 39.22
CA VAL A 876 3.02 -16.50 39.31
C VAL A 876 1.76 -16.46 40.18
N LEU A 877 0.67 -16.99 39.63
CA LEU A 877 -0.68 -16.91 40.21
C LEU A 877 -1.19 -18.27 40.71
N ASP A 878 -0.83 -19.37 40.03
CA ASP A 878 -1.19 -20.73 40.44
C ASP A 878 -0.17 -21.29 41.47
N PRO A 879 -0.59 -21.62 42.70
CA PRO A 879 0.26 -22.23 43.72
C PRO A 879 0.82 -23.62 43.33
N GLU A 880 0.19 -24.34 42.42
CA GLU A 880 0.69 -25.60 41.87
C GLU A 880 1.75 -25.38 40.77
N PHE A 881 1.68 -24.26 40.05
CA PHE A 881 2.72 -23.86 39.09
C PHE A 881 3.94 -23.24 39.77
N ALA A 882 3.79 -22.59 40.93
CA ALA A 882 4.91 -22.02 41.69
C ALA A 882 6.13 -22.95 41.87
N PRO A 883 6.01 -24.24 42.26
CA PRO A 883 7.15 -25.17 42.31
C PRO A 883 7.70 -25.57 40.93
N VAL A 884 6.89 -25.56 39.87
CA VAL A 884 7.34 -25.80 38.49
C VAL A 884 8.16 -24.60 38.01
N TYR A 885 7.61 -23.39 38.11
CA TYR A 885 8.28 -22.15 37.73
C TYR A 885 9.60 -21.95 38.49
N ALA A 886 9.61 -22.26 39.80
CA ALA A 886 10.82 -22.18 40.62
C ALA A 886 11.96 -23.10 40.15
N GLN A 887 11.65 -24.21 39.45
CA GLN A 887 12.65 -25.10 38.84
C GLN A 887 13.01 -24.62 37.42
N LEU A 888 12.02 -24.24 36.62
CA LEU A 888 12.23 -23.64 35.28
C LEU A 888 13.17 -22.43 35.34
N ALA A 889 13.00 -21.54 36.31
CA ALA A 889 13.84 -20.37 36.56
C ALA A 889 15.27 -20.70 37.07
N THR A 890 15.68 -21.97 37.11
CA THR A 890 17.07 -22.40 37.30
C THR A 890 17.75 -22.88 36.02
N LEU A 891 16.99 -23.14 34.95
CA LEU A 891 17.49 -23.67 33.67
C LEU A 891 18.10 -22.59 32.79
N SER A 892 17.65 -21.34 32.95
CA SER A 892 18.16 -20.16 32.28
C SER A 892 18.07 -18.96 33.22
N ASP A 893 18.99 -18.00 33.08
CA ASP A 893 18.90 -16.69 33.73
C ASP A 893 18.08 -15.68 32.90
N GLY A 894 17.50 -16.10 31.78
CA GLY A 894 16.60 -15.33 30.89
C GLY A 894 15.21 -15.06 31.47
N VAL A 895 14.37 -14.36 30.70
CA VAL A 895 12.94 -14.15 31.03
C VAL A 895 12.09 -15.21 30.34
N LEU A 896 11.10 -15.80 31.02
CA LEU A 896 10.20 -16.77 30.39
C LEU A 896 9.41 -16.09 29.24
N GLY A 897 9.68 -16.53 28.01
CA GLY A 897 8.99 -16.11 26.80
C GLY A 897 7.71 -16.92 26.62
N THR A 898 7.85 -18.19 26.24
CA THR A 898 6.72 -19.09 25.98
C THR A 898 6.76 -20.35 26.86
N LEU A 899 5.60 -20.97 27.04
CA LEU A 899 5.40 -22.15 27.86
C LEU A 899 4.39 -23.10 27.18
N SER A 900 4.62 -24.41 27.24
CA SER A 900 3.72 -25.44 26.75
C SER A 900 3.78 -26.67 27.67
N SER A 901 2.68 -27.41 27.84
CA SER A 901 2.64 -28.61 28.68
C SER A 901 1.88 -29.78 28.05
N ASP A 902 2.08 -30.98 28.60
CA ASP A 902 1.07 -32.05 28.51
C ASP A 902 -0.15 -31.71 29.38
N GLU A 903 -1.30 -32.33 29.14
CA GLU A 903 -2.54 -32.05 29.90
C GLU A 903 -2.41 -32.37 31.39
N ALA A 904 -1.56 -33.34 31.74
CA ALA A 904 -1.31 -33.72 33.13
C ALA A 904 -0.34 -32.76 33.87
N GLY A 905 0.26 -31.78 33.19
CA GLY A 905 1.21 -30.83 33.79
C GLY A 905 2.49 -31.48 34.31
N ARG A 906 2.84 -32.67 33.80
CA ARG A 906 4.06 -33.41 34.14
C ARG A 906 5.24 -32.95 33.31
N ARG A 907 5.02 -32.56 32.06
CA ARG A 907 6.06 -32.20 31.11
C ARG A 907 5.81 -30.80 30.59
N TRP A 908 6.90 -30.04 30.50
CA TRP A 908 6.89 -28.62 30.19
C TRP A 908 7.96 -28.32 29.14
N ILE A 909 7.59 -27.60 28.10
CA ILE A 909 8.55 -26.88 27.24
C ILE A 909 8.51 -25.41 27.66
N ALA A 910 9.67 -24.84 27.95
CA ALA A 910 9.83 -23.46 28.36
C ALA A 910 10.91 -22.78 27.50
N THR A 911 10.56 -21.66 26.88
CA THR A 911 11.48 -20.85 26.07
C THR A 911 11.85 -19.60 26.84
N PHE A 912 13.15 -19.33 27.03
CA PHE A 912 13.65 -18.15 27.73
C PHE A 912 14.29 -17.18 26.76
N LEU A 913 14.05 -15.88 26.96
CA LEU A 913 14.56 -14.78 26.14
C LEU A 913 15.72 -14.07 26.84
N HIS A 914 16.72 -13.65 26.07
CA HIS A 914 17.84 -12.83 26.52
C HIS A 914 18.09 -11.69 25.54
N ASP A 915 18.92 -10.70 25.92
CA ASP A 915 19.34 -9.59 25.06
C ASP A 915 20.37 -10.00 23.99
N ARG A 916 21.33 -10.83 24.38
CA ARG A 916 22.46 -11.31 23.55
C ARG A 916 22.35 -12.78 23.18
N GLU A 917 21.18 -13.38 23.37
CA GLU A 917 20.91 -14.75 22.97
C GLU A 917 19.42 -14.84 22.59
N PRO A 918 19.09 -15.10 21.31
CA PRO A 918 17.72 -14.97 20.80
C PRO A 918 16.67 -15.71 21.63
N ALA A 919 16.94 -16.98 21.94
CA ALA A 919 16.26 -17.73 22.97
C ALA A 919 17.07 -18.98 23.37
N VAL A 920 16.68 -19.60 24.48
CA VAL A 920 17.00 -21.01 24.78
C VAL A 920 15.72 -21.76 25.14
N THR A 921 15.50 -22.91 24.50
CA THR A 921 14.31 -23.75 24.69
C THR A 921 14.66 -24.98 25.49
N TRP A 922 13.96 -25.23 26.60
CA TRP A 922 14.15 -26.36 27.49
C TRP A 922 12.93 -27.28 27.53
N LEU A 923 13.18 -28.59 27.62
CA LEU A 923 12.23 -29.58 28.10
C LEU A 923 12.50 -29.86 29.58
N TYR A 924 11.45 -29.88 30.39
CA TYR A 924 11.48 -30.20 31.81
C TYR A 924 10.41 -31.25 32.15
N ASP A 925 10.79 -32.32 32.83
CA ASP A 925 9.89 -33.36 33.33
C ASP A 925 9.80 -33.24 34.87
N HIS A 926 8.62 -32.85 35.35
CA HIS A 926 8.35 -32.50 36.75
C HIS A 926 8.18 -33.74 37.64
N GLU A 927 7.82 -34.90 37.10
CA GLU A 927 7.75 -36.16 37.88
C GLU A 927 9.14 -36.68 38.24
N THR A 928 10.11 -36.55 37.32
CA THR A 928 11.50 -36.98 37.52
C THR A 928 12.40 -35.88 38.09
N GLY A 929 12.11 -34.62 37.76
CA GLY A 929 13.00 -33.47 37.99
C GLY A 929 14.10 -33.33 36.94
N GLU A 930 14.08 -34.12 35.87
CA GLU A 930 15.07 -34.06 34.79
C GLU A 930 14.76 -32.95 33.77
N SER A 931 15.80 -32.42 33.13
CA SER A 931 15.68 -31.36 32.12
C SER A 931 16.73 -31.52 31.01
N ARG A 932 16.37 -31.10 29.79
CA ARG A 932 17.21 -31.10 28.59
C ARG A 932 17.01 -29.80 27.82
N GLU A 933 18.10 -29.18 27.41
CA GLU A 933 18.07 -28.13 26.39
C GLU A 933 17.64 -28.77 25.06
N LEU A 934 16.56 -28.28 24.45
CA LEU A 934 16.08 -28.77 23.16
C LEU A 934 16.83 -28.11 22.01
N PHE A 935 16.97 -26.78 22.03
CA PHE A 935 17.69 -26.00 21.03
C PHE A 935 17.87 -24.53 21.44
N ARG A 936 18.69 -23.82 20.64
CA ARG A 936 18.80 -22.37 20.56
C ARG A 936 18.44 -21.98 19.12
N PRO A 937 17.65 -20.92 18.84
CA PRO A 937 17.16 -20.67 17.47
C PRO A 937 18.23 -20.29 16.45
N TYR A 938 19.34 -19.68 16.88
CA TYR A 938 20.45 -19.25 16.02
C TYR A 938 21.80 -19.62 16.67
N PRO A 939 22.18 -20.92 16.71
CA PRO A 939 23.34 -21.38 17.48
C PRO A 939 24.69 -20.98 16.87
N HIS A 940 24.70 -20.34 15.70
CA HIS A 940 25.88 -19.71 15.08
C HIS A 940 26.20 -18.31 15.65
N LEU A 941 25.26 -17.66 16.35
CA LEU A 941 25.49 -16.35 16.96
C LEU A 941 26.16 -16.51 18.34
N ASP A 942 27.38 -15.99 18.49
CA ASP A 942 28.06 -15.95 19.80
C ASP A 942 27.57 -14.75 20.62
N ALA A 943 27.03 -15.02 21.81
CA ALA A 943 26.57 -14.01 22.78
C ALA A 943 27.69 -13.06 23.29
N ALA A 944 28.95 -13.33 22.95
CA ALA A 944 30.09 -12.44 23.16
C ALA A 944 30.29 -11.41 22.02
N ASP A 945 29.83 -11.68 20.79
CA ASP A 945 29.86 -10.73 19.67
C ASP A 945 28.61 -9.80 19.66
N LEU A 946 27.55 -10.18 20.37
CA LEU A 946 26.27 -9.45 20.44
C LEU A 946 26.23 -8.36 21.55
N ALA A 947 25.53 -7.27 21.27
CA ALA A 947 25.42 -6.08 22.11
C ALA A 947 24.44 -6.26 23.28
N PRO A 948 24.78 -5.86 24.52
CA PRO A 948 23.84 -5.94 25.63
C PRO A 948 22.78 -4.83 25.54
N MET A 949 21.52 -5.20 25.68
CA MET A 949 20.40 -4.25 25.67
C MET A 949 20.19 -3.69 27.08
N ARG A 950 20.27 -2.36 27.22
CA ARG A 950 20.21 -1.68 28.52
C ARG A 950 19.04 -0.69 28.57
N ALA A 951 18.11 -0.91 29.50
CA ALA A 951 17.07 0.05 29.83
C ALA A 951 17.65 1.42 30.21
N VAL A 952 17.06 2.50 29.69
CA VAL A 952 17.49 3.89 29.89
C VAL A 952 16.29 4.77 30.21
N HIS A 953 16.53 5.82 30.99
CA HIS A 953 15.50 6.66 31.58
C HIS A 953 15.94 8.13 31.60
N PHE A 954 15.13 9.01 31.02
CA PHE A 954 15.43 10.44 30.89
C PHE A 954 14.13 11.26 30.81
N PRO A 955 14.13 12.54 31.22
CA PRO A 955 12.96 13.39 31.10
C PRO A 955 12.85 14.00 29.70
N ALA A 956 11.63 14.03 29.14
CA ALA A 956 11.27 14.94 28.06
C ALA A 956 11.41 16.41 28.49
N ARG A 957 11.42 17.33 27.52
CA ARG A 957 11.54 18.79 27.71
C ARG A 957 10.45 19.43 28.56
N ASP A 958 9.29 18.80 28.68
CA ASP A 958 8.18 19.21 29.57
C ASP A 958 8.25 18.59 30.98
N GLY A 959 9.11 17.58 31.17
CA GLY A 959 9.28 16.85 32.43
C GLY A 959 8.56 15.50 32.51
N LEU A 960 7.91 15.02 31.44
CA LEU A 960 7.42 13.64 31.36
C LEU A 960 8.61 12.65 31.43
N PRO A 961 8.55 11.58 32.25
CA PRO A 961 9.53 10.49 32.16
C PRO A 961 9.37 9.73 30.84
N LEU A 962 10.48 9.60 30.11
CA LEU A 962 10.61 8.74 28.94
C LEU A 962 11.46 7.52 29.31
N HIS A 963 11.14 6.41 28.64
CA HIS A 963 11.76 5.11 28.80
C HIS A 963 12.37 4.69 27.45
N GLY A 964 13.13 3.60 27.43
CA GLY A 964 13.74 3.10 26.19
C GLY A 964 14.88 2.11 26.44
N PHE A 965 15.41 1.55 25.35
CA PHE A 965 16.46 0.54 25.39
C PHE A 965 17.63 0.95 24.50
N LEU A 966 18.82 1.01 25.09
CA LEU A 966 20.05 1.35 24.40
C LEU A 966 20.92 0.11 24.19
N SER A 967 21.20 -0.21 22.93
CA SER A 967 22.21 -1.19 22.51
C SER A 967 23.46 -0.44 22.00
N LEU A 968 24.65 -0.96 22.33
CA LEU A 968 25.93 -0.31 22.03
C LEU A 968 26.90 -1.30 21.35
N PRO A 969 27.68 -0.87 20.34
CA PRO A 969 28.64 -1.72 19.65
C PRO A 969 29.64 -2.37 20.60
N VAL A 970 29.78 -3.69 20.51
CA VAL A 970 30.74 -4.45 21.32
C VAL A 970 32.18 -4.04 20.97
N GLY A 971 33.07 -4.05 21.97
CA GLY A 971 34.49 -3.66 21.82
C GLY A 971 34.74 -2.15 21.72
N ARG A 972 33.80 -1.37 21.14
CA ARG A 972 33.91 0.08 20.97
C ARG A 972 33.55 0.83 22.27
N ARG A 973 33.82 2.14 22.30
CA ARG A 973 33.46 3.02 23.42
C ARG A 973 32.21 3.85 23.08
N PRO A 974 31.32 4.10 24.05
CA PRO A 974 30.27 5.11 23.92
C PRO A 974 30.89 6.51 24.08
N GLU A 975 31.64 6.95 23.07
CA GLU A 975 32.34 8.23 22.98
C GLU A 975 32.14 8.76 21.55
N ALA A 976 31.06 9.52 21.30
CA ALA A 976 30.66 10.07 19.99
C ALA A 976 30.50 9.03 18.85
N LEU A 977 29.65 8.03 19.08
CA LEU A 977 29.20 7.07 18.07
C LEU A 977 28.15 7.68 17.13
N PRO A 978 28.00 7.20 15.89
CA PRO A 978 26.80 7.47 15.10
C PRO A 978 25.60 6.79 15.78
N LEU A 979 24.43 7.43 15.76
CA LEU A 979 23.22 6.98 16.45
C LEU A 979 22.11 6.66 15.44
N VAL A 980 21.41 5.55 15.64
CA VAL A 980 20.10 5.30 15.04
C VAL A 980 19.05 5.31 16.15
N VAL A 981 18.07 6.22 16.04
CA VAL A 981 16.83 6.17 16.82
C VAL A 981 15.91 5.17 16.14
N LEU A 982 15.58 4.08 16.83
CA LEU A 982 14.71 3.02 16.34
C LEU A 982 13.32 3.21 16.98
N VAL A 983 12.29 3.36 16.14
CA VAL A 983 10.93 3.74 16.56
C VAL A 983 9.96 2.61 16.27
N HIS A 984 9.31 2.10 17.32
CA HIS A 984 8.35 1.00 17.21
C HIS A 984 7.06 1.41 16.46
N GLY A 985 6.40 0.41 15.88
CA GLY A 985 5.06 0.57 15.29
C GLY A 985 3.97 0.80 16.34
N GLY A 986 2.71 0.95 15.89
CA GLY A 986 1.56 1.14 16.80
C GLY A 986 0.65 2.29 16.39
N PRO A 987 0.64 3.45 17.09
CA PRO A 987 1.61 3.87 18.13
C PRO A 987 1.50 3.17 19.49
N TRP A 988 0.37 2.55 19.82
CA TRP A 988 0.10 2.00 21.16
C TRP A 988 0.72 0.61 21.40
N ALA A 989 2.04 0.52 21.23
CA ALA A 989 2.90 -0.63 21.52
C ALA A 989 4.02 -0.20 22.49
N HIS A 990 5.04 -1.02 22.69
CA HIS A 990 6.31 -0.67 23.34
C HIS A 990 7.39 -1.68 22.91
N ASP A 991 8.68 -1.31 23.01
CA ASP A 991 9.77 -2.28 22.90
C ASP A 991 10.01 -2.98 24.26
N THR A 992 10.62 -4.16 24.25
CA THR A 992 10.87 -4.95 25.47
C THR A 992 12.31 -5.43 25.57
N TRP A 993 12.78 -5.69 26.80
CA TRP A 993 14.12 -6.26 27.00
C TRP A 993 14.22 -7.66 26.38
N GLY A 994 15.03 -7.77 25.32
CA GLY A 994 15.25 -9.02 24.60
C GLY A 994 16.20 -8.83 23.41
N TYR A 995 16.37 -9.90 22.64
CA TYR A 995 17.13 -9.87 21.38
C TYR A 995 16.23 -9.27 20.30
N ASP A 996 16.59 -8.08 19.82
CA ASP A 996 16.07 -7.54 18.58
C ASP A 996 17.17 -7.62 17.50
N ALA A 997 16.84 -8.24 16.36
CA ALA A 997 17.79 -8.48 15.28
C ALA A 997 18.25 -7.18 14.60
N GLN A 998 17.42 -6.13 14.59
CA GLN A 998 17.72 -4.84 13.96
C GLN A 998 18.76 -4.07 14.78
N ALA A 999 18.55 -3.99 16.11
CA ALA A 999 19.46 -3.37 17.05
C ALA A 999 20.78 -4.14 17.15
N GLN A 1000 20.75 -5.47 17.10
CA GLN A 1000 21.97 -6.29 17.07
C GLN A 1000 22.76 -6.12 15.77
N PHE A 1001 22.07 -6.11 14.62
CA PHE A 1001 22.66 -5.81 13.32
C PHE A 1001 23.33 -4.42 13.29
N LEU A 1002 22.58 -3.37 13.64
CA LEU A 1002 23.08 -1.99 13.63
C LEU A 1002 24.21 -1.78 14.67
N ALA A 1003 24.13 -2.39 15.85
CA ALA A 1003 25.20 -2.33 16.85
C ALA A 1003 26.46 -3.08 16.38
N ASN A 1004 26.32 -4.23 15.72
CA ASN A 1004 27.45 -4.93 15.09
C ASN A 1004 28.08 -4.09 13.97
N ARG A 1005 27.29 -3.30 13.24
CA ARG A 1005 27.77 -2.33 12.24
C ARG A 1005 28.19 -0.97 12.84
N GLY A 1006 28.38 -0.87 14.15
CA GLY A 1006 29.05 0.26 14.80
C GLY A 1006 28.15 1.44 15.22
N TYR A 1007 26.84 1.31 15.07
CA TYR A 1007 25.87 2.32 15.53
C TYR A 1007 25.50 2.14 17.00
N ALA A 1008 25.38 3.23 17.75
CA ALA A 1008 24.53 3.21 18.93
C ALA A 1008 23.07 3.08 18.46
N VAL A 1009 22.28 2.22 19.09
CA VAL A 1009 20.86 2.03 18.75
C VAL A 1009 20.03 2.34 19.97
N LEU A 1010 19.05 3.23 19.81
CA LEU A 1010 18.18 3.69 20.89
C LEU A 1010 16.71 3.49 20.49
N HIS A 1011 16.08 2.50 21.12
CA HIS A 1011 14.63 2.38 21.19
C HIS A 1011 14.09 3.45 22.14
N VAL A 1012 12.97 4.08 21.80
CA VAL A 1012 12.38 5.18 22.57
C VAL A 1012 10.91 4.93 22.81
N GLU A 1013 10.54 4.86 24.08
CA GLU A 1013 9.15 4.83 24.53
C GLU A 1013 8.68 6.28 24.64
N PHE A 1014 8.20 6.78 23.50
CA PHE A 1014 7.61 8.11 23.38
C PHE A 1014 6.22 8.12 24.03
N ARG A 1015 5.74 9.29 24.47
CA ARG A 1015 4.39 9.36 25.08
C ARG A 1015 3.36 8.70 24.16
N GLY A 1016 2.50 7.85 24.71
CA GLY A 1016 1.61 6.99 23.93
C GLY A 1016 2.03 5.53 23.82
N SER A 1017 3.29 5.19 24.12
CA SER A 1017 3.69 3.80 24.33
C SER A 1017 2.89 3.18 25.48
N THR A 1018 2.57 1.90 25.35
CA THR A 1018 1.94 1.10 26.42
C THR A 1018 3.01 0.63 27.42
N GLY A 1019 2.63 0.08 28.57
CA GLY A 1019 3.60 -0.50 29.50
C GLY A 1019 4.17 0.44 30.56
N TYR A 1020 4.02 1.77 30.38
CA TYR A 1020 4.61 2.82 31.22
C TYR A 1020 3.57 3.65 32.00
N GLY A 1021 2.37 3.09 32.19
CA GLY A 1021 1.31 3.66 33.00
C GLY A 1021 0.40 4.64 32.27
N ARG A 1022 -0.83 4.78 32.79
CA ARG A 1022 -1.91 5.59 32.23
C ARG A 1022 -1.48 6.99 31.83
N ARG A 1023 -0.70 7.69 32.68
CA ARG A 1023 -0.24 9.06 32.40
C ARG A 1023 0.77 9.15 31.25
N HIS A 1024 1.52 8.10 30.95
CA HIS A 1024 2.46 8.08 29.82
C HIS A 1024 1.69 7.80 28.51
N LEU A 1025 0.79 6.81 28.54
CA LEU A 1025 -0.11 6.46 27.44
C LEU A 1025 -1.01 7.65 27.03
N THR A 1026 -1.78 8.20 27.96
CA THR A 1026 -2.76 9.27 27.67
C THR A 1026 -2.13 10.63 27.36
N ALA A 1027 -0.82 10.82 27.58
CA ALA A 1027 -0.11 12.05 27.22
C ALA A 1027 0.09 12.23 25.70
N ALA A 1028 -0.21 11.21 24.88
CA ALA A 1028 -0.21 11.30 23.41
C ALA A 1028 -1.49 11.88 22.79
N ILE A 1029 -2.53 12.16 23.58
CA ILE A 1029 -3.83 12.61 23.07
C ILE A 1029 -3.69 13.99 22.40
N GLY A 1030 -3.75 14.01 21.06
CA GLY A 1030 -3.57 15.20 20.23
C GLY A 1030 -2.12 15.46 19.77
N GLU A 1031 -1.17 14.61 20.14
CA GLU A 1031 0.28 14.91 20.07
C GLU A 1031 1.04 14.20 18.92
N LEU A 1032 0.33 13.60 17.96
CA LEU A 1032 0.90 13.14 16.68
C LEU A 1032 1.71 14.27 16.01
N ALA A 1033 2.91 13.97 15.51
CA ALA A 1033 3.88 14.94 14.96
C ALA A 1033 4.22 16.15 15.85
N ARG A 1034 3.81 16.14 17.14
CA ARG A 1034 4.00 17.22 18.11
C ARG A 1034 4.86 16.70 19.27
N ALA A 1035 4.31 16.59 20.49
CA ALA A 1035 5.12 16.22 21.64
C ALA A 1035 5.68 14.79 21.53
N MET A 1036 4.97 13.85 20.89
CA MET A 1036 5.49 12.51 20.58
C MET A 1036 6.77 12.56 19.72
N HIS A 1037 6.82 13.47 18.74
CA HIS A 1037 8.03 13.68 17.92
C HIS A 1037 9.15 14.36 18.71
N THR A 1038 8.80 15.27 19.62
CA THR A 1038 9.83 15.91 20.47
C THR A 1038 10.43 14.95 21.50
N ASP A 1039 9.73 13.90 21.90
CA ASP A 1039 10.27 12.87 22.80
C ASP A 1039 11.42 12.09 22.12
N LEU A 1040 11.29 11.78 20.83
CA LEU A 1040 12.35 11.15 20.02
C LEU A 1040 13.60 12.06 19.92
N ILE A 1041 13.39 13.37 19.79
CA ILE A 1041 14.46 14.37 19.78
C ILE A 1041 15.10 14.51 21.17
N ASP A 1042 14.31 14.49 22.25
CA ASP A 1042 14.83 14.56 23.62
C ASP A 1042 15.65 13.31 23.99
N ALA A 1043 15.29 12.14 23.46
CA ALA A 1043 16.06 10.91 23.57
C ALA A 1043 17.42 10.98 22.84
N ALA A 1044 17.42 11.52 21.62
CA ALA A 1044 18.64 11.74 20.84
C ALA A 1044 19.56 12.80 21.48
N ASP A 1045 19.00 13.95 21.89
CA ASP A 1045 19.71 15.00 22.64
C ASP A 1045 20.25 14.48 23.98
N TRP A 1046 19.54 13.57 24.67
CA TRP A 1046 20.05 12.89 25.87
C TRP A 1046 21.27 12.02 25.57
N ALA A 1047 21.25 11.22 24.50
CA ALA A 1047 22.38 10.39 24.11
C ALA A 1047 23.62 11.22 23.72
N VAL A 1048 23.41 12.39 23.09
CA VAL A 1048 24.47 13.40 22.85
C VAL A 1048 24.96 14.01 24.17
N ALA A 1049 24.07 14.35 25.11
CA ALA A 1049 24.42 14.99 26.38
C ALA A 1049 25.23 14.09 27.33
N GLU A 1050 24.98 12.77 27.32
CA GLU A 1050 25.83 11.77 28.01
C GLU A 1050 27.15 11.47 27.26
N GLY A 1051 27.34 12.03 26.05
CA GLY A 1051 28.52 11.86 25.21
C GLY A 1051 28.58 10.55 24.43
N ILE A 1052 27.46 9.82 24.38
CA ILE A 1052 27.34 8.53 23.69
C ILE A 1052 27.28 8.75 22.18
N ALA A 1053 26.40 9.66 21.74
CA ALA A 1053 26.13 9.96 20.34
C ALA A 1053 26.88 11.21 19.83
N ASP A 1054 27.14 11.22 18.53
CA ASP A 1054 27.61 12.40 17.79
C ASP A 1054 26.43 13.20 17.22
N PRO A 1055 26.27 14.49 17.55
CA PRO A 1055 25.15 15.31 17.08
C PRO A 1055 25.13 15.55 15.56
N GLU A 1056 26.23 15.31 14.84
CA GLU A 1056 26.25 15.43 13.37
C GLU A 1056 25.94 14.10 12.66
N ARG A 1057 25.72 12.99 13.39
CA ARG A 1057 25.52 11.63 12.84
C ARG A 1057 24.37 10.88 13.52
N ILE A 1058 23.18 11.46 13.49
CA ILE A 1058 21.93 10.86 14.01
C ILE A 1058 21.00 10.51 12.85
N GLY A 1059 20.67 9.23 12.71
CA GLY A 1059 19.62 8.73 11.82
C GLY A 1059 18.37 8.28 12.59
N ILE A 1060 17.27 8.09 11.87
CA ILE A 1060 16.02 7.54 12.39
C ILE A 1060 15.52 6.39 11.49
N TYR A 1061 14.93 5.38 12.09
CA TYR A 1061 14.31 4.24 11.43
C TYR A 1061 13.08 3.81 12.21
N GLY A 1062 11.98 3.48 11.54
CA GLY A 1062 10.85 2.82 12.17
C GLY A 1062 9.89 2.19 11.17
N GLY A 1063 9.09 1.24 11.66
CA GLY A 1063 8.06 0.57 10.87
C GLY A 1063 6.65 1.05 11.23
N SER A 1064 5.73 1.13 10.26
CA SER A 1064 4.32 1.48 10.50
C SER A 1064 4.17 2.89 11.10
N TYR A 1065 3.70 3.02 12.34
CA TYR A 1065 3.78 4.29 13.07
C TYR A 1065 5.21 4.84 13.17
N GLY A 1066 6.21 3.98 13.33
CA GLY A 1066 7.62 4.38 13.27
C GLY A 1066 8.05 4.91 11.90
N GLY A 1067 7.43 4.42 10.82
CA GLY A 1067 7.63 4.96 9.46
C GLY A 1067 7.01 6.34 9.31
N TYR A 1068 5.78 6.53 9.81
CA TYR A 1068 5.18 7.87 9.99
C TYR A 1068 6.10 8.79 10.80
N SER A 1069 6.70 8.31 11.91
CA SER A 1069 7.67 9.08 12.71
C SER A 1069 8.95 9.41 11.92
N ALA A 1070 9.46 8.49 11.09
CA ALA A 1070 10.61 8.70 10.22
C ALA A 1070 10.32 9.73 9.10
N LEU A 1071 9.10 9.76 8.57
CA LEU A 1071 8.62 10.78 7.63
C LEU A 1071 8.37 12.13 8.32
N VAL A 1072 7.78 12.14 9.51
CA VAL A 1072 7.62 13.33 10.38
C VAL A 1072 8.98 13.94 10.71
N ALA A 1073 9.99 13.11 11.00
CA ALA A 1073 11.34 13.57 11.29
C ALA A 1073 11.95 14.39 10.15
N VAL A 1074 11.78 13.95 8.89
CA VAL A 1074 12.34 14.65 7.71
C VAL A 1074 11.44 15.74 7.14
N THR A 1075 10.17 15.82 7.55
CA THR A 1075 9.24 16.89 7.14
C THR A 1075 9.13 17.99 8.18
N VAL A 1076 8.92 17.65 9.45
CA VAL A 1076 8.75 18.60 10.56
C VAL A 1076 10.11 19.14 11.04
N THR A 1077 11.16 18.32 11.03
CA THR A 1077 12.53 18.67 11.47
C THR A 1077 13.61 18.33 10.42
N PRO A 1078 13.50 18.86 9.19
CA PRO A 1078 14.32 18.46 8.02
C PRO A 1078 15.83 18.74 8.14
N ASP A 1079 16.25 19.47 9.18
CA ASP A 1079 17.64 19.85 9.42
C ASP A 1079 18.22 19.22 10.72
N TYR A 1080 17.52 18.26 11.37
CA TYR A 1080 17.99 17.56 12.59
C TYR A 1080 18.59 16.18 12.31
N PHE A 1081 17.89 15.32 11.55
CA PHE A 1081 18.35 13.97 11.22
C PHE A 1081 19.19 13.97 9.94
N ALA A 1082 20.31 13.24 9.96
CA ALA A 1082 21.24 13.10 8.84
C ALA A 1082 20.83 12.00 7.83
N ALA A 1083 19.97 11.07 8.24
CA ALA A 1083 19.41 10.00 7.40
C ALA A 1083 18.06 9.54 7.96
N SER A 1084 17.16 9.02 7.12
CA SER A 1084 15.87 8.47 7.55
C SER A 1084 15.49 7.22 6.76
N VAL A 1085 14.98 6.21 7.48
CA VAL A 1085 14.41 5.00 6.89
C VAL A 1085 12.94 4.91 7.28
N ASP A 1086 12.09 5.05 6.27
CA ASP A 1086 10.65 4.81 6.34
C ASP A 1086 10.34 3.37 5.89
N TYR A 1087 9.54 2.65 6.67
CA TYR A 1087 9.15 1.28 6.40
C TYR A 1087 7.65 1.10 6.67
N VAL A 1088 6.87 0.80 5.62
CA VAL A 1088 5.40 0.70 5.63
C VAL A 1088 4.72 1.85 6.40
N GLY A 1089 5.24 3.07 6.24
CA GLY A 1089 4.82 4.25 6.99
C GLY A 1089 3.64 5.00 6.40
N ILE A 1090 2.91 5.70 7.26
CA ILE A 1090 1.77 6.52 6.87
C ILE A 1090 2.28 7.88 6.35
N SER A 1091 1.87 8.28 5.15
CA SER A 1091 2.20 9.56 4.52
C SER A 1091 1.08 10.60 4.68
N ASP A 1092 -0.17 10.15 4.68
CA ASP A 1092 -1.36 10.95 4.92
C ASP A 1092 -2.26 10.29 5.96
N LEU A 1093 -2.39 10.94 7.12
CA LEU A 1093 -3.29 10.52 8.17
C LEU A 1093 -4.76 10.51 7.70
N VAL A 1094 -5.14 11.33 6.73
CA VAL A 1094 -6.52 11.38 6.24
C VAL A 1094 -6.85 10.19 5.34
N GLU A 1095 -6.00 9.89 4.36
CA GLU A 1095 -6.24 8.75 3.47
C GLU A 1095 -6.04 7.42 4.18
N PHE A 1096 -5.01 7.29 5.04
CA PHE A 1096 -4.85 6.14 5.91
C PHE A 1096 -6.14 5.83 6.69
N LEU A 1097 -6.72 6.79 7.42
CA LEU A 1097 -7.93 6.59 8.21
C LEU A 1097 -9.17 6.26 7.37
N ARG A 1098 -9.25 6.77 6.13
CA ARG A 1098 -10.30 6.40 5.17
C ARG A 1098 -10.06 5.01 4.55
N SER A 1099 -8.82 4.55 4.45
CA SER A 1099 -8.46 3.24 3.91
C SER A 1099 -8.63 2.07 4.90
N VAL A 1100 -8.77 2.35 6.20
CA VAL A 1100 -8.90 1.32 7.26
C VAL A 1100 -10.04 0.34 6.95
N PRO A 1101 -9.78 -1.00 6.98
CA PRO A 1101 -10.79 -2.04 6.76
C PRO A 1101 -12.03 -1.85 7.62
N GLU A 1102 -13.21 -2.04 7.02
CA GLU A 1102 -14.49 -1.63 7.62
C GLU A 1102 -14.77 -2.31 8.97
N PHE A 1103 -14.33 -3.56 9.16
CA PHE A 1103 -14.42 -4.28 10.44
C PHE A 1103 -13.62 -3.63 11.58
N ALA A 1104 -12.55 -2.89 11.30
CA ALA A 1104 -11.70 -2.26 12.30
C ALA A 1104 -12.18 -0.84 12.68
N ARG A 1105 -13.06 -0.23 11.88
CA ARG A 1105 -13.47 1.17 12.03
C ARG A 1105 -14.13 1.51 13.36
N PHE A 1106 -14.78 0.55 14.03
CA PHE A 1106 -15.36 0.81 15.36
C PHE A 1106 -14.30 1.15 16.41
N GLY A 1107 -13.08 0.62 16.28
CA GLY A 1107 -11.98 0.88 17.22
C GLY A 1107 -11.38 2.28 17.12
N LEU A 1108 -11.52 2.93 15.95
CA LEU A 1108 -10.91 4.24 15.66
C LEU A 1108 -11.32 5.32 16.65
N VAL A 1109 -12.57 5.26 17.15
CA VAL A 1109 -13.15 6.18 18.14
C VAL A 1109 -12.26 6.34 19.38
N ASN A 1110 -11.65 5.25 19.86
CA ASN A 1110 -10.84 5.25 21.08
C ASN A 1110 -9.34 5.47 20.83
N ASN A 1111 -8.90 5.28 19.58
CA ASN A 1111 -7.49 5.31 19.22
C ASN A 1111 -7.18 6.45 18.24
N TRP A 1112 -7.18 6.26 16.92
CA TRP A 1112 -6.79 7.30 15.97
C TRP A 1112 -7.67 8.56 16.02
N TYR A 1113 -8.98 8.44 16.22
CA TYR A 1113 -9.85 9.62 16.34
C TYR A 1113 -9.66 10.33 17.68
N ARG A 1114 -9.37 9.58 18.75
CA ARG A 1114 -9.13 10.15 20.08
C ARG A 1114 -7.77 10.82 20.23
N TYR A 1115 -6.73 10.23 19.63
CA TYR A 1115 -5.33 10.66 19.75
C TYR A 1115 -4.86 11.53 18.57
N GLY A 1116 -5.44 11.34 17.37
CA GLY A 1116 -5.10 12.06 16.16
C GLY A 1116 -6.20 12.99 15.65
N GLY A 1117 -7.45 12.52 15.61
CA GLY A 1117 -8.62 13.30 15.16
C GLY A 1117 -9.49 12.55 14.15
N ASP A 1118 -10.74 12.98 14.02
CA ASP A 1118 -11.72 12.44 13.07
C ASP A 1118 -11.58 13.11 11.67
N PRO A 1119 -11.36 12.35 10.58
CA PRO A 1119 -11.25 12.91 9.22
C PRO A 1119 -12.58 13.36 8.60
N ASP A 1120 -13.72 13.10 9.25
CA ASP A 1120 -15.04 13.60 8.82
C ASP A 1120 -15.47 14.89 9.56
N ASP A 1121 -14.75 15.29 10.62
CA ASP A 1121 -14.88 16.62 11.23
C ASP A 1121 -13.98 17.66 10.50
N PRO A 1122 -14.52 18.79 10.01
CA PRO A 1122 -13.74 19.72 9.19
C PRO A 1122 -12.57 20.43 9.89
N GLU A 1123 -12.58 20.59 11.22
CA GLU A 1123 -11.48 21.21 11.97
C GLU A 1123 -10.37 20.18 12.23
N GLN A 1124 -10.76 18.96 12.62
CA GLN A 1124 -9.83 17.86 12.84
C GLN A 1124 -9.21 17.34 11.52
N HIS A 1125 -9.96 17.28 10.43
CA HIS A 1125 -9.45 16.99 9.09
C HIS A 1125 -8.35 17.97 8.66
N ALA A 1126 -8.52 19.27 8.92
CA ALA A 1126 -7.49 20.27 8.66
C ALA A 1126 -6.26 20.09 9.56
N ASP A 1127 -6.45 19.70 10.82
CA ASP A 1127 -5.36 19.41 11.76
C ASP A 1127 -4.59 18.12 11.42
N LEU A 1128 -5.29 17.09 10.92
CA LEU A 1128 -4.70 15.85 10.39
C LEU A 1128 -3.81 16.16 9.18
N LEU A 1129 -4.33 16.88 8.17
CA LEU A 1129 -3.54 17.30 7.00
C LEU A 1129 -2.32 18.14 7.39
N ALA A 1130 -2.42 19.01 8.41
CA ALA A 1130 -1.30 19.78 8.93
C ALA A 1130 -0.23 18.92 9.66
N ARG A 1131 -0.50 17.62 9.87
CA ARG A 1131 0.39 16.63 10.49
C ARG A 1131 0.67 15.40 9.60
N SER A 1132 0.14 15.39 8.38
CA SER A 1132 0.43 14.40 7.33
C SER A 1132 1.75 14.76 6.63
N PRO A 1133 2.80 13.91 6.66
CA PRO A 1133 4.05 14.17 5.94
C PRO A 1133 3.91 14.58 4.47
N ILE A 1134 2.92 14.05 3.74
CA ILE A 1134 2.72 14.37 2.32
C ILE A 1134 2.48 15.88 2.07
N THR A 1135 1.83 16.60 3.00
CA THR A 1135 1.55 18.04 2.86
C THR A 1135 2.78 18.92 3.13
N MET A 1136 3.88 18.32 3.60
CA MET A 1136 5.15 18.94 3.95
C MET A 1136 6.32 18.37 3.15
N VAL A 1137 6.05 17.61 2.09
CA VAL A 1137 7.07 16.92 1.28
C VAL A 1137 8.08 17.88 0.64
N ASP A 1138 7.70 19.15 0.43
CA ASP A 1138 8.55 20.25 -0.05
C ASP A 1138 9.76 20.51 0.88
N ARG A 1139 9.59 20.23 2.18
CA ARG A 1139 10.58 20.46 3.24
C ARG A 1139 11.65 19.36 3.32
N ILE A 1140 11.37 18.17 2.79
CA ILE A 1140 12.30 17.02 2.84
C ILE A 1140 13.59 17.34 2.08
N ARG A 1141 14.72 17.14 2.77
CA ARG A 1141 16.10 17.32 2.27
C ARG A 1141 17.06 16.25 2.80
N THR A 1142 16.78 15.71 3.99
CA THR A 1142 17.43 14.51 4.53
C THR A 1142 17.32 13.36 3.51
N PRO A 1143 18.40 12.59 3.28
CA PRO A 1143 18.32 11.35 2.53
C PRO A 1143 17.26 10.42 3.12
N LEU A 1144 16.41 9.85 2.24
CA LEU A 1144 15.32 8.96 2.62
C LEU A 1144 15.42 7.63 1.87
N LEU A 1145 15.32 6.54 2.61
CA LEU A 1145 15.00 5.20 2.11
C LEU A 1145 13.55 4.89 2.49
N VAL A 1146 12.73 4.49 1.52
CA VAL A 1146 11.35 4.03 1.71
C VAL A 1146 11.29 2.53 1.40
N ALA A 1147 10.57 1.74 2.19
CA ALA A 1147 10.31 0.32 1.92
C ALA A 1147 8.85 -0.05 2.20
N GLN A 1148 8.25 -0.87 1.32
CA GLN A 1148 6.80 -1.14 1.32
C GLN A 1148 6.51 -2.57 0.86
N GLY A 1149 5.51 -3.22 1.47
CA GLY A 1149 4.88 -4.43 0.93
C GLY A 1149 3.68 -4.08 0.06
N ALA A 1150 3.57 -4.67 -1.12
CA ALA A 1150 2.50 -4.38 -2.08
C ALA A 1150 1.10 -4.80 -1.58
N ASN A 1151 1.03 -5.87 -0.79
CA ASN A 1151 -0.22 -6.47 -0.32
C ASN A 1151 -0.66 -5.94 1.06
N ASP A 1152 -0.07 -4.84 1.54
CA ASP A 1152 -0.27 -4.33 2.89
C ASP A 1152 -1.76 -4.03 3.20
N ALA A 1153 -2.29 -4.78 4.18
CA ALA A 1153 -3.66 -4.68 4.62
C ALA A 1153 -3.97 -3.39 5.39
N ARG A 1154 -2.97 -2.79 6.04
CA ARG A 1154 -3.10 -1.70 7.04
C ARG A 1154 -2.66 -0.34 6.52
N VAL A 1155 -1.49 -0.26 5.87
CA VAL A 1155 -0.91 0.97 5.32
C VAL A 1155 -0.69 0.76 3.83
N LYS A 1156 -1.61 1.29 3.00
CA LYS A 1156 -1.66 0.98 1.57
C LYS A 1156 -0.39 1.42 0.84
N GLN A 1157 0.02 0.67 -0.19
CA GLN A 1157 1.18 0.97 -1.02
C GLN A 1157 1.23 2.42 -1.53
N SER A 1158 0.05 3.00 -1.78
CA SER A 1158 -0.15 4.41 -2.16
C SER A 1158 0.49 5.42 -1.20
N GLU A 1159 0.59 5.11 0.10
CA GLU A 1159 1.26 5.98 1.08
C GLU A 1159 2.75 6.17 0.74
N SER A 1160 3.46 5.05 0.54
CA SER A 1160 4.86 5.06 0.09
C SER A 1160 5.01 5.63 -1.32
N ASP A 1161 4.14 5.23 -2.26
CA ASP A 1161 4.20 5.68 -3.66
C ASP A 1161 4.04 7.21 -3.77
N ASN A 1162 3.11 7.80 -3.02
CA ASN A 1162 2.83 9.25 -3.02
C ASN A 1162 4.06 10.06 -2.57
N ILE A 1163 4.74 9.64 -1.49
CA ILE A 1163 5.99 10.28 -1.02
C ILE A 1163 7.10 10.13 -2.06
N VAL A 1164 7.29 8.92 -2.58
CA VAL A 1164 8.37 8.60 -3.52
C VAL A 1164 8.21 9.34 -4.86
N ALA A 1165 6.99 9.45 -5.39
CA ALA A 1165 6.69 10.25 -6.58
C ALA A 1165 6.98 11.74 -6.34
N SER A 1166 6.41 12.32 -5.28
CA SER A 1166 6.56 13.74 -4.91
C SER A 1166 8.01 14.18 -4.65
N LEU A 1167 8.89 13.24 -4.27
CA LEU A 1167 10.32 13.48 -4.14
C LEU A 1167 11.04 13.42 -5.49
N ARG A 1168 10.73 12.41 -6.32
CA ARG A 1168 11.33 12.21 -7.64
C ARG A 1168 11.00 13.33 -8.63
N GLU A 1169 9.76 13.81 -8.66
CA GLU A 1169 9.33 14.95 -9.48
C GLU A 1169 10.10 16.23 -9.14
N ARG A 1170 10.44 16.41 -7.86
CA ARG A 1170 11.27 17.53 -7.36
C ARG A 1170 12.77 17.30 -7.51
N GLY A 1171 13.20 16.18 -8.09
CA GLY A 1171 14.61 15.81 -8.23
C GLY A 1171 15.32 15.51 -6.90
N VAL A 1172 14.58 15.23 -5.82
CA VAL A 1172 15.14 14.82 -4.53
C VAL A 1172 15.44 13.31 -4.59
N PRO A 1173 16.69 12.88 -4.34
CA PRO A 1173 17.03 11.46 -4.32
C PRO A 1173 16.27 10.72 -3.20
N VAL A 1174 15.56 9.66 -3.57
CA VAL A 1174 14.88 8.74 -2.65
C VAL A 1174 15.05 7.31 -3.16
N GLU A 1175 15.54 6.43 -2.31
CA GLU A 1175 15.55 4.99 -2.59
C GLU A 1175 14.18 4.41 -2.22
N TYR A 1176 13.66 3.50 -3.05
CA TYR A 1176 12.38 2.85 -2.79
C TYR A 1176 12.48 1.33 -3.02
N LEU A 1177 12.11 0.56 -2.00
CA LEU A 1177 12.04 -0.90 -2.02
C LEU A 1177 10.59 -1.38 -1.88
N LEU A 1178 9.88 -1.47 -3.00
CA LEU A 1178 8.64 -2.24 -3.07
C LEU A 1178 8.95 -3.75 -3.11
N ALA A 1179 8.28 -4.54 -2.27
CA ALA A 1179 8.25 -6.00 -2.31
C ALA A 1179 6.85 -6.48 -2.73
N GLU A 1180 6.77 -7.21 -3.85
CA GLU A 1180 5.49 -7.59 -4.51
C GLU A 1180 4.77 -8.75 -3.79
N ASP A 1181 5.49 -9.48 -2.95
CA ASP A 1181 5.08 -10.70 -2.25
C ASP A 1181 5.02 -10.53 -0.72
N GLU A 1182 4.94 -9.29 -0.25
CA GLU A 1182 4.92 -8.89 1.17
C GLU A 1182 3.79 -7.89 1.48
N GLY A 1183 3.51 -7.68 2.77
CA GLY A 1183 2.48 -6.77 3.28
C GLY A 1183 3.00 -5.83 4.36
N HIS A 1184 2.29 -5.74 5.49
CA HIS A 1184 2.64 -4.84 6.61
C HIS A 1184 3.91 -5.23 7.41
N GLY A 1185 4.66 -6.19 6.90
CA GLY A 1185 5.94 -6.68 7.37
C GLY A 1185 6.52 -7.60 6.31
N PHE A 1186 7.85 -7.73 6.28
CA PHE A 1186 8.54 -8.63 5.36
C PHE A 1186 8.78 -9.96 6.09
N GLU A 1187 8.41 -11.08 5.50
CA GLU A 1187 8.64 -12.40 6.10
C GLU A 1187 9.46 -13.34 5.21
N ASN A 1188 9.57 -13.06 3.91
CA ASN A 1188 10.46 -13.83 3.04
C ASN A 1188 11.93 -13.42 3.29
N PRO A 1189 12.84 -14.38 3.59
CA PRO A 1189 14.24 -14.09 3.87
C PRO A 1189 14.93 -13.27 2.76
N GLU A 1190 14.58 -13.48 1.49
CA GLU A 1190 15.08 -12.69 0.37
C GLU A 1190 14.72 -11.20 0.44
N ASN A 1191 13.52 -10.85 0.92
CA ASN A 1191 13.07 -9.47 1.08
C ASN A 1191 13.63 -8.82 2.35
N GLN A 1192 13.71 -9.56 3.45
CA GLN A 1192 14.42 -9.12 4.66
C GLN A 1192 15.90 -8.79 4.35
N LEU A 1193 16.59 -9.67 3.63
CA LEU A 1193 17.97 -9.43 3.19
C LEU A 1193 18.10 -8.33 2.14
N ARG A 1194 17.05 -8.03 1.36
CA ARG A 1194 17.02 -6.87 0.44
C ARG A 1194 16.86 -5.56 1.23
N LEU A 1195 15.97 -5.53 2.22
CA LEU A 1195 15.70 -4.39 3.09
C LEU A 1195 16.95 -3.98 3.88
N TYR A 1196 17.50 -4.89 4.70
CA TYR A 1196 18.62 -4.49 5.55
C TYR A 1196 19.92 -4.26 4.78
N ARG A 1197 20.13 -4.83 3.57
CA ARG A 1197 21.24 -4.43 2.68
C ARG A 1197 21.09 -3.00 2.12
N ALA A 1198 19.87 -2.45 2.08
CA ALA A 1198 19.65 -1.03 1.77
C ALA A 1198 19.86 -0.15 3.00
N ILE A 1199 19.31 -0.53 4.17
CA ILE A 1199 19.51 0.17 5.45
C ILE A 1199 21.01 0.27 5.79
N GLU A 1200 21.74 -0.84 5.66
CA GLU A 1200 23.21 -0.94 5.72
C GLU A 1200 23.89 0.20 4.95
N ARG A 1201 23.60 0.27 3.65
CA ARG A 1201 24.23 1.20 2.71
C ARG A 1201 23.81 2.63 2.99
N HIS A 1202 22.53 2.86 3.28
CA HIS A 1202 21.95 4.16 3.52
C HIS A 1202 22.57 4.82 4.77
N PHE A 1203 22.67 4.09 5.89
CA PHE A 1203 23.34 4.61 7.07
C PHE A 1203 24.86 4.67 6.93
N ALA A 1204 25.50 3.76 6.20
CA ALA A 1204 26.94 3.87 5.91
C ALA A 1204 27.28 5.09 5.02
N GLU A 1205 26.44 5.45 4.07
CA GLU A 1205 26.66 6.61 3.19
C GLU A 1205 26.39 7.94 3.90
N HIS A 1206 25.39 8.00 4.77
CA HIS A 1206 24.88 9.27 5.31
C HIS A 1206 25.21 9.53 6.79
N LEU A 1207 25.43 8.48 7.60
CA LEU A 1207 26.01 8.59 8.94
C LEU A 1207 27.53 8.28 8.93
N GLY A 1208 28.06 7.84 7.78
CA GLY A 1208 29.44 7.45 7.55
C GLY A 1208 29.74 6.00 7.93
N GLU A 1209 30.69 5.37 7.22
CA GLU A 1209 31.33 4.13 7.68
C GLU A 1209 32.00 4.39 9.05
N PRO A 1210 31.63 3.69 10.13
CA PRO A 1210 32.27 3.88 11.42
C PRO A 1210 33.68 3.25 11.40
N ASP A 1211 34.72 4.10 11.53
CA ASP A 1211 36.16 3.77 11.45
C ASP A 1211 36.50 2.31 11.80
N ALA A 1212 37.07 1.56 10.85
CA ALA A 1212 37.36 0.11 10.94
C ALA A 1212 38.78 -0.22 11.45
#